data_AF-A0A821RAI8-F1
#
_entry.id   AF-A0A821RAI8-F1
#
_cell.length_a   1.000
_cell.length_b   1.000
_cell.length_c   1.000
_cell.angle_alpha   90.00
_cell.angle_beta   90.00
_cell.angle_gamma   90.00
#
_symmetry.space_group_name_H-M   'P 1'
#
loop_
_entity.id
_entity.type
_entity.pdbx_description
1 polymer ?
#
loop_
_entity_poly.entity_id
_entity_poly.type
_entity_poly.pdbx_seq_one_letter_code
_entity_poly.pdbx_strand_id
1 'polypeptide(L)'
;MVDIGFELTQPLHDILGSNMFVHHCLAFLNTLGMYILMIYTVIGIGYWQGKPGLIVVEICIFIVRLICGWLTQLPYSTEYLASQHDFPDCLTNLFRSTVSDELSSRRQHANFFFFYSGHAALVSLLAVHFYRIGHLHYSFACHIFNFLQILRLLATRGHYTIDLITGIMVGWRAHKFVPSIDRYLQMTIDHYETNLKCDIKTFFSGKTIFITGATGFVGKCLIEKLLRSCPNVHQICILVRPKRGSSSNERVIELCSSPLFDIVRSTYPDFASKLYVIEGDLAQPNFGMSKSDQIKLIDECHIVFHCAATIRFDEPLKTALELNLLSVKKLIELCHKMECIESIVHVSTAYANCDRTHIDEIVYPTNVDPNVMLNLIKTIDESVLDLNTPFLLRGLPNTYTFTKGLAEVYLTQHAKHLPIAIIRPSMIGSTWIEPIPGFIDNYTGHTGLIAAVVTGALRVVHADKTVKPNIVPVDTVVNMMLTIAWYTAGTSQSNDKSLPVYHCCAAEESMNNKCITSYEWIATAIKQLHTNEIGFERCFRWPKLSFTRNKFIYKIRHFLEELCVAFIFDLILWSTRQKPRFVQQSKKLRKFVRVLYHFSNNTWTFSNKQRDILWKAIDNNDQDRKLFNFDLTELDWTDYIKDHVIGVKKYLLKEDINRMSTCYKRIS
;
A
#
# COMPACT_ATOMS: atom_id res chain seq x y z
N MET A 1 28.43 40.90 45.60
CA MET A 1 29.50 39.89 45.45
C MET A 1 30.19 40.24 44.16
N VAL A 2 31.48 40.60 44.19
CA VAL A 2 32.18 41.05 42.97
C VAL A 2 32.56 39.81 42.16
N ASP A 3 32.21 39.79 40.88
CA ASP A 3 32.55 38.69 39.98
C ASP A 3 34.04 38.79 39.63
N ILE A 4 34.82 37.81 40.09
CA ILE A 4 36.28 37.76 39.87
C ILE A 4 36.61 37.76 38.36
N GLY A 5 35.75 37.16 37.53
CA GLY A 5 35.89 37.18 36.08
C GLY A 5 35.74 38.59 35.51
N PHE A 6 34.89 39.42 36.12
CA PHE A 6 34.75 40.81 35.71
C PHE A 6 35.96 41.65 36.10
N GLU A 7 36.48 41.50 37.31
CA GLU A 7 37.71 42.18 37.73
C GLU A 7 38.90 41.82 36.83
N LEU A 8 39.09 40.53 36.55
CA LEU A 8 40.17 40.05 35.69
C LEU A 8 40.08 40.55 34.24
N THR A 9 38.88 40.88 33.77
CA THR A 9 38.64 41.38 32.42
C THR A 9 38.40 42.88 32.35
N GLN A 10 38.55 43.63 33.45
CA GLN A 10 38.36 45.08 33.48
C GLN A 10 39.20 45.83 32.43
N PRO A 11 40.51 45.53 32.22
CA PRO A 11 41.28 46.24 31.20
C PRO A 11 40.74 46.01 29.78
N LEU A 12 40.24 44.80 29.50
CA LEU A 12 39.66 44.48 28.20
C LEU A 12 38.27 45.12 28.04
N HIS A 13 37.50 45.19 29.12
CA HIS A 13 36.23 45.91 29.16
C HIS A 13 36.40 47.38 28.80
N ASP A 14 37.38 48.06 29.41
CA ASP A 14 37.66 49.48 29.15
C ASP A 14 38.11 49.72 27.69
N ILE A 15 38.88 48.80 27.11
CA ILE A 15 39.30 48.84 25.69
C ILE A 15 38.11 48.68 24.75
N LEU A 16 37.22 47.71 25.02
CA LEU A 16 36.04 47.48 24.19
C LEU A 16 35.03 48.63 24.30
N GLY A 17 34.89 49.22 25.49
CA GLY A 17 34.04 50.39 25.73
C GLY A 17 34.58 51.67 25.08
N SER A 18 35.90 51.86 25.03
CA SER A 18 36.54 53.03 24.41
C SER A 18 36.68 52.92 22.89
N ASN A 19 36.71 51.71 22.33
CA ASN A 19 36.81 51.49 20.89
C ASN A 19 35.64 50.63 20.36
N MET A 20 34.54 51.31 20.01
CA MET A 20 33.33 50.66 19.51
C MET A 20 33.54 49.88 18.21
N PHE A 21 34.48 50.30 17.35
CA PHE A 21 34.80 49.57 16.12
C PHE A 21 35.36 48.19 16.43
N VAL A 22 36.34 48.12 17.33
CA VAL A 22 36.96 46.85 17.77
C VAL A 22 35.91 45.94 18.43
N HIS A 23 35.04 46.49 19.28
CA HIS A 23 33.94 45.74 19.89
C HIS A 23 33.00 45.11 18.85
N HIS A 24 32.54 45.88 17.87
CA HIS A 24 31.67 45.39 16.81
C HIS A 24 32.35 44.37 15.88
N CYS A 25 33.62 44.58 15.53
CA CYS A 25 34.39 43.61 14.74
C CYS A 25 34.54 42.26 15.46
N LEU A 26 34.87 42.28 16.75
CA LEU A 26 34.98 41.07 17.56
C LEU A 26 33.63 40.38 17.76
N ALA A 27 32.55 41.16 17.88
CA ALA A 27 31.18 40.64 17.89
C ALA A 27 30.84 39.87 16.60
N PHE A 28 31.15 40.48 15.46
CA PHE A 28 30.88 39.89 14.16
C PHE A 28 31.70 38.60 13.93
N LEU A 29 33.01 38.63 14.18
CA LEU A 29 33.88 37.47 14.00
C LEU A 29 33.44 36.28 14.85
N ASN A 30 33.04 36.55 16.09
CA ASN A 30 32.55 35.50 16.96
C ASN A 30 31.24 34.88 16.45
N THR A 31 30.27 35.72 16.07
CA THR A 31 29.00 35.25 15.48
C THR A 31 29.24 34.44 14.20
N LEU A 32 30.15 34.89 13.32
CA LEU A 32 30.49 34.19 12.08
C LEU A 32 31.11 32.81 12.35
N GLY A 33 32.08 32.73 13.27
CA GLY A 33 32.70 31.45 13.65
C GLY A 33 31.68 30.44 14.17
N MET A 34 30.65 30.91 14.87
CA MET A 34 29.57 30.03 15.34
C MET A 34 28.72 29.44 14.22
N TYR A 35 28.32 30.25 13.24
CA TYR A 35 27.56 29.74 12.10
C TYR A 35 28.31 28.66 11.34
N ILE A 36 29.61 28.87 11.13
CA ILE A 36 30.46 27.90 10.44
C ILE A 36 30.42 26.55 11.16
N LEU A 37 30.56 26.55 12.50
CA LEU A 37 30.55 25.33 13.31
C LEU A 37 29.17 24.66 13.37
N MET A 38 28.09 25.45 13.47
CA MET A 38 26.71 24.97 13.46
C MET A 38 26.38 24.29 12.11
N ILE A 39 26.68 24.97 11.00
CA ILE A 39 26.49 24.45 9.65
C ILE A 39 27.33 23.19 9.43
N TYR A 40 28.58 23.18 9.91
CA TYR A 40 29.44 22.01 9.81
C TYR A 40 28.90 20.81 10.60
N THR A 41 28.29 21.03 11.77
CA THR A 41 27.69 19.95 12.56
C THR A 41 26.48 19.34 11.85
N VAL A 42 25.58 20.18 11.32
CA VAL A 42 24.37 19.73 10.64
C VAL A 42 24.66 19.12 9.27
N ILE A 43 25.36 19.84 8.41
CA ILE A 43 25.60 19.43 7.02
C ILE A 43 26.80 18.49 6.93
N GLY A 44 27.93 18.86 7.53
CA GLY A 44 29.18 18.11 7.43
C GLY A 44 29.11 16.77 8.18
N ILE A 45 28.84 16.81 9.48
CA ILE A 45 28.83 15.60 10.32
C ILE A 45 27.49 14.87 10.22
N GLY A 46 26.39 15.59 10.38
CA GLY A 46 25.06 15.01 10.44
C GLY A 46 24.61 14.39 9.12
N TYR A 47 24.63 15.18 8.04
CA TYR A 47 24.16 14.76 6.73
C TYR A 47 25.23 13.98 5.94
N TRP A 48 26.43 14.55 5.71
CA TRP A 48 27.43 13.91 4.85
C TRP A 48 28.16 12.73 5.49
N GLN A 49 28.46 12.78 6.80
CA GLN A 49 29.10 11.65 7.49
C GLN A 49 28.10 10.64 8.09
N GLY A 50 26.79 10.87 7.92
CA GLY A 50 25.74 9.96 8.39
C GLY A 50 25.67 9.80 9.92
N LYS A 51 25.99 10.86 10.69
CA LYS A 51 26.01 10.82 12.16
C LYS A 51 24.96 11.77 12.77
N PRO A 52 23.66 11.42 12.69
CA PRO A 52 22.58 12.30 13.12
C PRO A 52 22.54 12.54 14.63
N GLY A 53 23.16 11.69 15.46
CA GLY A 53 23.18 11.84 16.91
C GLY A 53 23.79 13.16 17.39
N LEU A 54 24.77 13.71 16.66
CA LEU A 54 25.31 15.04 16.97
C LEU A 54 24.30 16.17 16.68
N ILE A 55 23.49 16.06 15.62
CA ILE A 55 22.42 17.01 15.32
C ILE A 55 21.40 17.05 16.46
N VAL A 56 21.00 15.87 16.94
CA VAL A 56 20.01 15.76 18.03
C VAL A 56 20.53 16.42 19.30
N VAL A 57 21.80 16.20 19.66
CA VAL A 57 22.41 16.84 20.84
C VAL A 57 22.49 18.35 20.67
N GLU A 58 22.88 18.83 19.49
CA GLU A 58 22.88 20.26 19.17
C GLU A 58 21.50 20.90 19.36
N ILE A 59 20.44 20.27 18.83
CA ILE A 59 19.06 20.72 19.03
C ILE A 59 18.70 20.74 20.52
N CYS A 60 19.08 19.70 21.29
CA CYS A 60 18.83 19.65 22.73
C CYS A 60 19.53 20.77 23.50
N ILE A 61 20.78 21.14 23.13
CA ILE A 61 21.50 22.28 23.73
C ILE A 61 20.67 23.56 23.56
N PHE A 62 20.17 23.81 22.35
CA PHE A 62 19.37 25.00 22.07
C PHE A 62 18.02 24.98 22.79
N ILE A 63 17.33 23.83 22.87
CA ILE A 63 16.05 23.70 23.60
C ILE A 63 16.22 23.90 25.11
N VAL A 64 17.20 23.26 25.74
CA VAL A 64 17.45 23.40 27.18
C VAL A 64 17.78 24.85 27.51
N ARG A 65 18.60 25.50 26.69
CA ARG A 65 18.91 26.92 26.84
C ARG A 65 17.67 27.80 26.67
N LEU A 66 16.80 27.48 25.70
CA LEU A 66 15.54 28.19 25.50
C LEU A 66 14.70 28.16 26.79
N ILE A 67 14.58 26.98 27.41
CA ILE A 67 13.83 26.78 28.65
C ILE A 67 14.49 27.51 29.83
N CYS A 68 15.81 27.37 30.03
CA CYS A 68 16.54 28.06 31.09
C CYS A 68 16.47 29.58 30.95
N GLY A 69 16.55 30.08 29.71
CA GLY A 69 16.39 31.48 29.36
C GLY A 69 15.03 32.00 29.80
N TRP A 70 13.97 31.29 29.41
CA TRP A 70 12.60 31.64 29.76
C TRP A 70 12.34 31.66 31.27
N LEU A 71 12.92 30.71 32.02
CA LEU A 71 12.69 30.55 33.45
C LEU A 71 13.43 31.56 34.33
N THR A 72 14.57 32.09 33.90
CA THR A 72 15.46 32.87 34.78
C THR A 72 15.39 34.38 34.59
N GLN A 73 15.02 34.87 33.39
CA GLN A 73 14.85 36.31 33.08
C GLN A 73 15.87 37.25 33.75
N LEU A 74 17.17 36.95 33.66
CA LEU A 74 18.19 37.70 34.42
C LEU A 74 18.35 39.14 33.85
N PRO A 75 18.34 40.18 34.71
CA PRO A 75 18.55 41.57 34.28
C PRO A 75 20.00 41.80 33.86
N TYR A 76 20.24 42.73 32.93
CA TYR A 76 21.59 43.08 32.48
C TYR A 76 22.42 43.74 33.59
N SER A 77 23.73 43.53 33.55
CA SER A 77 24.66 44.42 34.27
C SER A 77 24.51 45.83 33.70
N THR A 78 24.56 46.85 34.56
CA THR A 78 24.56 48.26 34.13
C THR A 78 25.78 48.61 33.26
N GLU A 79 26.83 47.81 33.34
CA GLU A 79 28.07 47.94 32.57
C GLU A 79 28.06 47.06 31.30
N TYR A 80 26.92 46.51 30.90
CA TYR A 80 26.86 45.60 29.76
C TYR A 80 27.13 46.29 28.40
N LEU A 81 28.10 45.78 27.63
CA LEU A 81 28.46 46.32 26.31
C LEU A 81 27.74 45.56 25.18
N ALA A 82 26.61 46.08 24.70
CA ALA A 82 25.84 45.47 23.61
C ALA A 82 26.45 45.68 22.22
N SER A 83 26.24 44.75 21.28
CA SER A 83 26.55 44.92 19.85
C SER A 83 25.43 44.37 18.96
N GLN A 84 25.07 45.10 17.91
CA GLN A 84 24.10 44.68 16.90
C GLN A 84 24.52 43.44 16.08
N HIS A 85 25.80 43.07 16.14
CA HIS A 85 26.34 41.90 15.45
C HIS A 85 26.36 40.65 16.35
N ASP A 86 25.91 40.77 17.60
CA ASP A 86 25.75 39.62 18.48
C ASP A 86 24.54 38.78 18.03
N PHE A 87 24.66 37.46 18.14
CA PHE A 87 23.56 36.56 17.84
C PHE A 87 22.48 36.64 18.92
N PRO A 88 21.19 36.75 18.54
CA PRO A 88 20.61 36.76 17.20
C PRO A 88 20.20 38.17 16.76
N ASP A 89 20.62 39.23 17.45
CA ASP A 89 20.30 40.60 17.06
C ASP A 89 20.75 40.85 15.62
N CYS A 90 21.86 40.24 15.22
CA CYS A 90 22.31 40.17 13.83
C CYS A 90 21.26 39.56 12.87
N LEU A 91 20.55 38.48 13.25
CA LEU A 91 19.50 37.86 12.43
C LEU A 91 18.25 38.73 12.41
N THR A 92 17.86 39.27 13.57
CA THR A 92 16.72 40.16 13.68
C THR A 92 16.91 41.38 12.78
N ASN A 93 18.15 41.88 12.67
CA ASN A 93 18.53 42.98 11.79
C ASN A 93 18.68 42.54 10.31
N LEU A 94 19.15 41.32 10.04
CA LEU A 94 19.24 40.75 8.67
C LEU A 94 17.86 40.53 8.04
N PHE A 95 16.87 40.08 8.83
CA PHE A 95 15.48 39.86 8.39
C PHE A 95 14.62 41.14 8.48
N ARG A 96 15.14 42.25 9.03
CA ARG A 96 14.43 43.53 9.18
C ARG A 96 14.50 44.46 7.98
N SER A 97 15.21 44.10 6.90
CA SER A 97 15.37 44.93 5.70
C SER A 97 14.06 45.21 4.91
N THR A 98 12.89 44.86 5.46
CA THR A 98 11.58 45.04 4.82
C THR A 98 10.51 45.72 5.66
N VAL A 99 10.81 46.28 6.85
CA VAL A 99 9.80 47.03 7.63
C VAL A 99 10.37 48.33 8.21
N SER A 100 9.63 49.41 8.00
CA SER A 100 9.94 50.83 8.20
C SER A 100 10.50 51.25 9.57
N ASP A 101 11.31 52.31 9.51
CA ASP A 101 12.17 52.94 10.52
C ASP A 101 11.52 53.53 11.79
N GLU A 102 10.22 53.31 12.06
CA GLU A 102 9.50 54.05 13.12
C GLU A 102 9.33 53.35 14.48
N LEU A 103 9.92 52.17 14.69
CA LEU A 103 9.92 51.48 16.00
C LEU A 103 11.28 51.43 16.71
N SER A 104 12.25 52.22 16.24
CA SER A 104 13.67 52.16 16.63
C SER A 104 14.00 52.80 17.98
N SER A 105 13.09 53.54 18.63
CA SER A 105 13.39 54.25 19.90
C SER A 105 12.78 53.65 21.18
N ARG A 106 12.02 52.54 21.11
CA ARG A 106 11.25 52.04 22.27
C ARG A 106 11.38 50.54 22.61
N ARG A 107 12.34 49.81 22.06
CA ARG A 107 12.66 48.43 22.52
C ARG A 107 14.14 48.27 22.90
N GLN A 108 14.56 48.96 23.96
CA GLN A 108 15.70 48.55 24.82
C GLN A 108 15.33 47.38 25.77
N HIS A 109 14.22 46.68 25.51
CA HIS A 109 13.70 45.59 26.35
C HIS A 109 13.47 44.33 25.49
N ALA A 110 14.49 43.85 24.80
CA ALA A 110 14.47 42.48 24.32
C ALA A 110 14.78 41.58 25.52
N ASN A 111 13.72 41.07 26.17
CA ASN A 111 13.80 40.16 27.31
C ASN A 111 14.75 38.99 27.00
N PHE A 112 15.97 39.04 27.57
CA PHE A 112 16.90 37.98 27.99
C PHE A 112 17.19 36.77 27.07
N PHE A 113 16.48 36.59 25.96
CA PHE A 113 16.40 35.30 25.27
C PHE A 113 17.63 34.94 24.45
N PHE A 114 18.63 35.81 24.46
CA PHE A 114 19.52 35.90 23.33
C PHE A 114 20.88 36.44 23.75
N PHE A 115 21.46 35.81 24.77
CA PHE A 115 22.82 36.09 25.20
C PHE A 115 23.78 34.90 25.08
N TYR A 116 24.63 35.02 24.07
CA TYR A 116 26.01 34.54 23.89
C TYR A 116 26.53 33.13 24.21
N SER A 117 25.82 32.15 24.77
CA SER A 117 26.59 30.96 25.21
C SER A 117 26.00 29.53 25.08
N GLY A 118 24.97 29.33 24.26
CA GLY A 118 24.74 28.00 23.63
C GLY A 118 25.94 27.57 22.74
N HIS A 119 26.78 28.55 22.43
CA HIS A 119 27.98 28.50 21.62
C HIS A 119 29.13 27.72 22.29
N ALA A 120 29.39 27.94 23.58
CA ALA A 120 30.47 27.25 24.28
C ALA A 120 30.22 25.74 24.39
N ALA A 121 28.96 25.35 24.61
CA ALA A 121 28.54 23.95 24.64
C ALA A 121 28.71 23.26 23.27
N LEU A 122 28.32 23.93 22.17
CA LEU A 122 28.49 23.42 20.81
C LEU A 122 29.97 23.30 20.41
N VAL A 123 30.78 24.32 20.70
CA VAL A 123 32.22 24.30 20.42
C VAL A 123 32.91 23.22 21.26
N SER A 124 32.51 23.03 22.51
CA SER A 124 33.01 21.95 23.37
C SER A 124 32.60 20.57 22.86
N LEU A 125 31.38 20.41 22.36
CA LEU A 125 30.91 19.16 21.73
C LEU A 125 31.76 18.82 20.51
N LEU A 126 32.02 19.79 19.63
CA LEU A 126 32.86 19.62 18.46
C LEU A 126 34.33 19.37 18.82
N ALA A 127 34.86 20.04 19.83
CA ALA A 127 36.22 19.81 20.32
C ALA A 127 36.42 18.35 20.77
N VAL A 128 35.44 17.81 21.51
CA VAL A 128 35.42 16.41 21.95
C VAL A 128 35.23 15.46 20.76
N HIS A 129 34.39 15.83 19.79
CA HIS A 129 34.20 15.05 18.57
C HIS A 129 35.52 14.93 17.79
N PHE A 130 36.17 16.05 17.48
CA PHE A 130 37.45 16.08 16.77
C PHE A 130 38.56 15.31 17.50
N TYR A 131 38.60 15.42 18.84
CA TYR A 131 39.52 14.63 19.65
C TYR A 131 39.33 13.12 19.43
N ARG A 132 38.08 12.64 19.43
CA ARG A 132 37.76 11.21 19.24
C ARG A 132 38.07 10.68 17.85
N ILE A 133 37.89 11.50 16.82
CA ILE A 133 38.19 11.12 15.45
C ILE A 133 39.69 11.31 15.10
N GLY A 134 40.55 11.59 16.08
CA GLY A 134 42.01 11.71 15.90
C GLY A 134 42.47 13.06 15.32
N HIS A 135 41.55 14.01 15.17
CA HIS A 135 41.80 15.32 14.57
C HIS A 135 42.22 16.37 15.63
N LEU A 136 43.39 16.15 16.24
CA LEU A 136 43.88 16.92 17.38
C LEU A 136 44.00 18.43 17.11
N HIS A 137 44.42 18.83 15.90
CA HIS A 137 44.56 20.24 15.53
C HIS A 137 43.20 20.98 15.53
N TYR A 138 42.14 20.34 15.05
CA TYR A 138 40.79 20.93 15.03
C TYR A 138 40.18 20.99 16.43
N SER A 139 40.41 19.96 17.26
CA SER A 139 40.02 19.98 18.67
C SER A 139 40.70 21.12 19.43
N PHE A 140 42.02 21.30 19.23
CA PHE A 140 42.77 22.40 19.83
C PHE A 140 42.29 23.78 19.36
N ALA A 141 42.01 23.94 18.06
CA ALA A 141 41.43 25.17 17.52
C ALA A 141 40.06 25.50 18.14
N CYS A 142 39.21 24.49 18.35
CA CYS A 142 37.93 24.67 19.05
C CYS A 142 38.13 25.13 20.50
N HIS A 143 39.12 24.58 21.23
CA HIS A 143 39.42 25.03 22.59
C HIS A 143 39.93 26.48 22.64
N ILE A 144 40.79 26.88 21.70
CA ILE A 144 41.22 28.28 21.57
C ILE A 144 40.02 29.20 21.32
N PHE A 145 39.17 28.83 20.36
CA PHE A 145 37.99 29.60 20.03
C PHE A 145 37.03 29.74 21.23
N ASN A 146 36.81 28.65 21.97
CA ASN A 146 35.99 28.67 23.19
C ASN A 146 36.60 29.55 24.30
N PHE A 147 37.93 29.56 24.44
CA PHE A 147 38.61 30.43 25.39
C PHE A 147 38.42 31.92 25.04
N LEU A 148 38.57 32.28 23.77
CA LEU A 148 38.35 33.65 23.29
C LEU A 148 36.88 34.09 23.49
N GLN A 149 35.94 33.15 23.34
CA GLN A 149 34.52 33.38 23.62
C GLN A 149 34.25 33.71 25.08
N ILE A 150 34.81 32.93 26.01
CA ILE A 150 34.67 33.15 27.45
C ILE A 150 35.27 34.51 27.82
N LEU A 151 36.47 34.82 27.32
CA LEU A 151 37.14 36.08 27.58
C LEU A 151 36.30 37.27 27.12
N ARG A 152 35.71 37.19 25.92
CA ARG A 152 34.82 38.24 25.39
C ARG A 152 33.53 38.35 26.21
N LEU A 153 32.94 37.24 26.63
CA LEU A 153 31.72 37.23 27.43
C LEU A 153 31.91 37.96 28.78
N LEU A 154 33.02 37.68 29.46
CA LEU A 154 33.37 38.34 30.72
C LEU A 154 33.69 39.82 30.52
N ALA A 155 34.45 40.16 29.47
CA ALA A 155 34.81 41.54 29.15
C ALA A 155 33.61 42.40 28.74
N THR A 156 32.56 41.81 28.20
CA THR A 156 31.32 42.53 27.85
C THR A 156 30.31 42.57 28.99
N ARG A 157 30.65 42.01 30.17
CA ARG A 157 29.78 41.90 31.36
C ARG A 157 28.52 41.07 31.11
N GLY A 158 28.62 40.04 30.27
CA GLY A 158 27.53 39.14 29.95
C GLY A 158 27.31 38.03 30.98
N HIS A 159 26.08 37.52 31.07
CA HIS A 159 25.73 36.38 31.93
C HIS A 159 26.22 35.05 31.33
N TYR A 160 26.73 34.16 32.18
CA TYR A 160 27.31 32.87 31.74
C TYR A 160 26.79 31.65 32.55
N THR A 161 25.87 31.86 33.50
CA THR A 161 25.39 30.81 34.43
C THR A 161 24.57 29.73 33.73
N ILE A 162 23.70 30.11 32.78
CA ILE A 162 22.87 29.15 32.00
C ILE A 162 23.74 28.21 31.19
N ASP A 163 24.88 28.70 30.73
CA ASP A 163 25.72 27.96 29.81
C ASP A 163 26.71 27.06 30.52
N LEU A 164 27.12 27.43 31.73
CA LEU A 164 27.75 26.50 32.65
C LEU A 164 26.80 25.32 32.95
N ILE A 165 25.53 25.60 33.23
CA ILE A 165 24.51 24.56 33.49
C ILE A 165 24.26 23.70 32.25
N THR A 166 24.05 24.32 31.08
CA THR A 166 23.76 23.62 29.82
C THR A 166 24.96 22.81 29.34
N GLY A 167 26.18 23.37 29.46
CA GLY A 167 27.43 22.70 29.14
C GLY A 167 27.69 21.49 30.04
N ILE A 168 27.43 21.60 31.35
CA ILE A 168 27.55 20.47 32.28
C ILE A 168 26.47 19.42 31.98
N MET A 169 25.19 19.81 31.86
CA MET A 169 24.09 18.86 31.66
C MET A 169 24.18 18.11 30.34
N VAL A 170 24.42 18.83 29.24
CA VAL A 170 24.41 18.25 27.90
C VAL A 170 25.78 17.68 27.55
N GLY A 171 26.88 18.38 27.85
CA GLY A 171 28.24 17.90 27.56
C GLY A 171 28.60 16.62 28.33
N TRP A 172 28.25 16.53 29.62
CA TRP A 172 28.56 15.35 30.45
C TRP A 172 27.76 14.11 30.05
N ARG A 173 26.53 14.29 29.53
CA ARG A 173 25.66 13.19 29.09
C ARG A 173 25.76 12.89 27.59
N ALA A 174 26.16 13.83 26.74
CA ALA A 174 26.27 13.64 25.29
C ALA A 174 27.17 12.45 24.92
N HIS A 175 28.23 12.18 25.68
CA HIS A 175 29.07 11.00 25.44
C HIS A 175 28.31 9.67 25.59
N LYS A 176 27.31 9.60 26.47
CA LYS A 176 26.47 8.39 26.63
C LYS A 176 25.33 8.34 25.63
N PHE A 177 24.74 9.50 25.30
CA PHE A 177 23.57 9.58 24.41
C PHE A 177 23.91 9.47 22.93
N VAL A 178 24.96 10.12 22.43
CA VAL A 178 25.29 10.13 20.98
C VAL A 178 25.51 8.72 20.44
N PRO A 179 26.38 7.87 21.03
CA PRO A 179 26.56 6.51 20.53
C PRO A 179 25.30 5.64 20.69
N SER A 180 24.42 5.95 21.65
CA SER A 180 23.16 5.23 21.85
C SER A 180 22.10 5.61 20.83
N ILE A 181 22.03 6.89 20.44
CA ILE A 181 21.12 7.40 19.42
C ILE A 181 21.59 6.96 18.03
N ASP A 182 22.89 7.08 17.75
CA ASP A 182 23.48 6.59 16.49
C ASP A 182 23.31 5.07 16.40
N ARG A 183 23.54 4.31 17.49
CA ARG A 183 23.27 2.87 17.52
C ARG A 183 21.78 2.55 17.41
N TYR A 184 20.88 3.32 18.01
CA TYR A 184 19.45 3.08 17.88
C TYR A 184 18.95 3.37 16.46
N LEU A 185 19.41 4.45 15.84
CA LEU A 185 19.10 4.80 14.46
C LEU A 185 19.73 3.82 13.48
N GLN A 186 21.00 3.45 13.70
CA GLN A 186 21.68 2.42 12.91
C GLN A 186 21.04 1.05 13.14
N MET A 187 20.66 0.66 14.36
CA MET A 187 19.89 -0.56 14.60
C MET A 187 18.52 -0.49 13.95
N THR A 188 17.88 0.68 13.86
CA THR A 188 16.60 0.82 13.16
C THR A 188 16.79 0.67 11.65
N ILE A 189 17.81 1.32 11.08
CA ILE A 189 18.18 1.22 9.66
C ILE A 189 18.61 -0.20 9.33
N ASP A 190 19.54 -0.76 10.10
CA ASP A 190 20.01 -2.14 10.00
C ASP A 190 18.87 -3.13 10.20
N HIS A 191 17.90 -2.88 11.09
CA HIS A 191 16.71 -3.75 11.28
C HIS A 191 15.76 -3.71 10.07
N TYR A 192 15.60 -2.56 9.43
CA TYR A 192 14.90 -2.46 8.15
C TYR A 192 15.70 -3.13 7.02
N GLU A 193 17.03 -3.02 7.01
CA GLU A 193 17.91 -3.61 6.00
C GLU A 193 18.17 -5.12 6.21
N THR A 194 18.13 -5.65 7.44
CA THR A 194 18.46 -7.05 7.75
C THR A 194 17.32 -8.02 7.45
N ASN A 195 16.07 -7.58 7.55
CA ASN A 195 14.92 -8.45 7.29
C ASN A 195 14.46 -8.47 5.82
N LEU A 196 15.02 -7.61 4.96
CA LEU A 196 14.81 -7.62 3.50
C LEU A 196 16.01 -8.25 2.74
N LYS A 197 16.91 -8.96 3.44
CA LYS A 197 18.20 -9.45 2.89
C LYS A 197 18.13 -10.58 1.86
N CYS A 198 16.99 -11.25 1.69
CA CYS A 198 16.84 -12.28 0.68
C CYS A 198 15.86 -11.83 -0.40
N ASP A 199 16.20 -12.11 -1.66
CA ASP A 199 15.30 -11.88 -2.78
C ASP A 199 14.00 -12.69 -2.62
N ILE A 200 12.92 -12.23 -3.27
CA ILE A 200 11.59 -12.81 -3.13
C ILE A 200 11.61 -14.30 -3.48
N LYS A 201 12.36 -14.68 -4.53
CA LYS A 201 12.46 -16.07 -4.96
C LYS A 201 13.13 -16.96 -3.90
N THR A 202 14.18 -16.49 -3.26
CA THR A 202 14.92 -17.16 -2.19
C THR A 202 14.07 -17.28 -0.94
N PHE A 203 13.25 -16.27 -0.62
CA PHE A 203 12.30 -16.33 0.49
C PHE A 203 11.34 -17.53 0.40
N PHE A 204 10.82 -17.83 -0.80
CA PHE A 204 9.94 -18.98 -1.01
C PHE A 204 10.67 -20.33 -1.06
N SER A 205 12.01 -20.35 -1.08
CA SER A 205 12.80 -21.57 -1.16
C SER A 205 12.65 -22.41 0.11
N GLY A 206 12.34 -23.70 -0.04
CA GLY A 206 12.15 -24.62 1.08
C GLY A 206 10.87 -24.39 1.89
N LYS A 207 10.02 -23.42 1.54
CA LYS A 207 8.80 -23.11 2.27
C LYS A 207 7.64 -24.03 1.88
N THR A 208 6.77 -24.29 2.85
CA THR A 208 5.46 -24.89 2.62
C THR A 208 4.38 -23.82 2.62
N ILE A 209 3.55 -23.80 1.58
CA ILE A 209 2.55 -22.76 1.34
C ILE A 209 1.15 -23.37 1.39
N PHE A 210 0.24 -22.78 2.15
CA PHE A 210 -1.17 -23.16 2.16
C PHE A 210 -2.03 -22.15 1.37
N ILE A 211 -2.77 -22.63 0.37
CA ILE A 211 -3.63 -21.81 -0.48
C ILE A 211 -5.07 -22.30 -0.38
N THR A 212 -5.94 -21.42 0.11
CA THR A 212 -7.39 -21.60 -0.03
C THR A 212 -7.87 -20.96 -1.32
N GLY A 213 -8.85 -21.56 -1.99
CA GLY A 213 -9.37 -21.02 -3.25
C GLY A 213 -8.43 -21.27 -4.44
N ALA A 214 -7.52 -22.23 -4.30
CA ALA A 214 -6.54 -22.68 -5.29
C ALA A 214 -7.12 -22.94 -6.69
N THR A 215 -8.33 -23.51 -6.75
CA THR A 215 -8.99 -23.81 -8.05
C THR A 215 -9.68 -22.61 -8.70
N GLY A 216 -9.79 -21.48 -7.99
CA GLY A 216 -10.29 -20.21 -8.51
C GLY A 216 -9.26 -19.50 -9.40
N PHE A 217 -9.67 -18.43 -10.07
CA PHE A 217 -8.84 -17.74 -11.06
C PHE A 217 -7.56 -17.13 -10.48
N VAL A 218 -7.66 -16.36 -9.39
CA VAL A 218 -6.47 -15.81 -8.70
C VAL A 218 -5.60 -16.94 -8.14
N GLY A 219 -6.21 -17.94 -7.50
CA GLY A 219 -5.50 -19.06 -6.88
C GLY A 219 -4.69 -19.88 -7.87
N LYS A 220 -5.20 -20.15 -9.08
CA LYS A 220 -4.45 -20.89 -10.09
C LYS A 220 -3.31 -20.09 -10.71
N CYS A 221 -3.51 -18.79 -10.94
CA CYS A 221 -2.44 -17.90 -11.40
C CYS A 221 -1.34 -17.77 -10.34
N LEU A 222 -1.71 -17.74 -9.05
CA LEU A 222 -0.77 -17.77 -7.94
C LEU A 222 0.06 -19.06 -7.91
N ILE A 223 -0.59 -20.22 -8.04
CA ILE A 223 0.09 -21.52 -8.07
C ILE A 223 1.04 -21.61 -9.27
N GLU A 224 0.58 -21.21 -10.46
CA GLU A 224 1.43 -21.17 -11.66
C GLU A 224 2.66 -20.29 -11.43
N LYS A 225 2.47 -19.07 -10.92
CA LYS A 225 3.55 -18.12 -10.68
C LYS A 225 4.55 -18.66 -9.65
N LEU A 226 4.08 -19.27 -8.56
CA LEU A 226 4.95 -19.90 -7.56
C LEU A 226 5.79 -21.02 -8.19
N LEU A 227 5.17 -21.91 -8.96
CA LEU A 227 5.89 -23.03 -9.57
C LEU A 227 6.88 -22.58 -10.66
N ARG A 228 6.54 -21.55 -11.44
CA ARG A 228 7.41 -21.01 -12.50
C ARG A 228 8.55 -20.17 -11.95
N SER A 229 8.25 -19.24 -11.06
CA SER A 229 9.20 -18.22 -10.60
C SER A 229 9.94 -18.62 -9.32
N CYS A 230 9.34 -19.47 -8.48
CA CYS A 230 9.91 -19.97 -7.22
C CYS A 230 10.03 -21.50 -7.21
N PRO A 231 10.80 -22.10 -8.13
CA PRO A 231 10.85 -23.55 -8.30
C PRO A 231 11.41 -24.29 -7.08
N ASN A 232 12.11 -23.63 -6.15
CA ASN A 232 12.63 -24.28 -4.94
C ASN A 232 11.63 -24.32 -3.79
N VAL A 233 10.38 -23.92 -3.99
CA VAL A 233 9.31 -24.13 -3.01
C VAL A 233 9.21 -25.62 -2.66
N HIS A 234 9.11 -25.93 -1.36
CA HIS A 234 9.07 -27.32 -0.91
C HIS A 234 7.76 -27.99 -1.28
N GLN A 235 6.64 -27.39 -0.86
CA GLN A 235 5.30 -27.94 -1.10
C GLN A 235 4.24 -26.83 -1.09
N ILE A 236 3.21 -26.98 -1.92
CA ILE A 236 2.05 -26.10 -2.01
C ILE A 236 0.81 -26.92 -1.64
N CYS A 237 0.36 -26.78 -0.40
CA CYS A 237 -0.87 -27.36 0.12
C CYS A 237 -2.08 -26.58 -0.39
N ILE A 238 -2.97 -27.23 -1.13
CA ILE A 238 -4.13 -26.60 -1.76
C ILE A 238 -5.43 -27.17 -1.20
N LEU A 239 -6.28 -26.29 -0.66
CA LEU A 239 -7.62 -26.69 -0.20
C LEU A 239 -8.57 -26.80 -1.39
N VAL A 240 -9.05 -28.01 -1.66
CA VAL A 240 -9.92 -28.31 -2.79
C VAL A 240 -11.24 -28.92 -2.32
N ARG A 241 -12.34 -28.25 -2.67
CA ARG A 241 -13.68 -28.74 -2.40
C ARG A 241 -14.06 -29.89 -3.33
N PRO A 242 -14.58 -31.02 -2.84
CA PRO A 242 -15.08 -32.09 -3.70
C PRO A 242 -16.30 -31.61 -4.50
N LYS A 243 -16.50 -32.13 -5.71
CA LYS A 243 -17.71 -31.87 -6.50
C LYS A 243 -18.44 -33.17 -6.77
N ARG A 244 -19.76 -33.11 -6.94
CA ARG A 244 -20.56 -34.28 -7.32
C ARG A 244 -20.01 -34.85 -8.65
N GLY A 245 -19.49 -36.06 -8.60
CA GLY A 245 -18.90 -36.75 -9.76
C GLY A 245 -17.47 -36.36 -10.11
N SER A 246 -16.74 -35.62 -9.25
CA SER A 246 -15.31 -35.42 -9.42
C SER A 246 -14.57 -35.27 -8.09
N SER A 247 -13.56 -36.12 -7.88
CA SER A 247 -12.72 -36.12 -6.68
C SER A 247 -11.82 -34.88 -6.61
N SER A 248 -11.36 -34.53 -5.40
CA SER A 248 -10.44 -33.40 -5.21
C SER A 248 -9.15 -33.55 -6.05
N ASN A 249 -8.63 -34.77 -6.19
CA ASN A 249 -7.46 -35.08 -7.02
C ASN A 249 -7.73 -34.89 -8.52
N GLU A 250 -8.85 -35.38 -9.04
CA GLU A 250 -9.22 -35.16 -10.45
C GLU A 250 -9.31 -33.68 -10.79
N ARG A 251 -9.86 -32.87 -9.88
CA ARG A 251 -9.93 -31.41 -10.07
C ARG A 251 -8.54 -30.76 -10.13
N VAL A 252 -7.55 -31.31 -9.43
CA VAL A 252 -6.16 -30.83 -9.50
C VAL A 252 -5.49 -31.30 -10.78
N ILE A 253 -5.78 -32.52 -11.25
CA ILE A 253 -5.33 -32.98 -12.58
C ILE A 253 -5.88 -32.05 -13.67
N GLU A 254 -7.19 -31.74 -13.65
CA GLU A 254 -7.81 -30.80 -14.58
C GLU A 254 -7.16 -29.40 -14.50
N LEU A 255 -6.90 -28.91 -13.29
CA LEU A 255 -6.20 -27.65 -13.06
C LEU A 255 -4.83 -27.64 -13.75
N CYS A 256 -4.03 -28.68 -13.50
CA CYS A 256 -2.69 -28.84 -14.08
C CYS A 256 -2.74 -28.98 -15.60
N SER A 257 -3.78 -29.59 -16.17
CA SER A 257 -3.97 -29.71 -17.63
C SER A 257 -4.36 -28.40 -18.33
N SER A 258 -4.67 -27.34 -17.58
CA SER A 258 -4.98 -26.02 -18.16
C SER A 258 -3.81 -25.47 -18.98
N PRO A 259 -4.08 -24.72 -20.08
CA PRO A 259 -3.04 -24.01 -20.84
C PRO A 259 -2.22 -23.05 -19.99
N LEU A 260 -2.78 -22.55 -18.88
CA LEU A 260 -2.07 -21.70 -17.93
C LEU A 260 -0.75 -22.33 -17.46
N PHE A 261 -0.72 -23.66 -17.29
CA PHE A 261 0.45 -24.41 -16.80
C PHE A 261 1.36 -24.92 -17.93
N ASP A 262 1.13 -24.55 -19.20
CA ASP A 262 1.95 -25.04 -20.33
C ASP A 262 3.44 -24.73 -20.14
N ILE A 263 3.77 -23.51 -19.71
CA ILE A 263 5.16 -23.08 -19.47
C ILE A 263 5.80 -23.83 -18.30
N VAL A 264 5.05 -23.97 -17.19
CA VAL A 264 5.54 -24.73 -16.02
C VAL A 264 5.76 -26.19 -16.39
N ARG A 265 4.82 -26.80 -17.12
CA ARG A 265 4.89 -28.19 -17.56
C ARG A 265 6.09 -28.45 -18.48
N SER A 266 6.42 -27.51 -19.37
CA SER A 266 7.60 -27.65 -20.24
C SER A 266 8.92 -27.40 -19.51
N THR A 267 8.92 -26.52 -18.51
CA THR A 267 10.14 -26.14 -17.77
C THR A 267 10.44 -27.09 -16.61
N TYR A 268 9.41 -27.57 -15.91
CA TYR A 268 9.50 -28.41 -14.71
C TYR A 268 8.50 -29.57 -14.79
N PRO A 269 8.77 -30.65 -15.53
CA PRO A 269 7.80 -31.73 -15.76
C PRO A 269 7.19 -32.33 -14.48
N ASP A 270 7.97 -32.41 -13.41
CA ASP A 270 7.55 -32.97 -12.12
C ASP A 270 6.89 -31.94 -11.17
N PHE A 271 6.52 -30.75 -11.66
CA PHE A 271 5.96 -29.69 -10.82
C PHE A 271 4.75 -30.13 -9.98
N ALA A 272 3.95 -31.07 -10.51
CA ALA A 272 2.74 -31.56 -9.85
C ALA A 272 3.04 -32.27 -8.52
N SER A 273 4.24 -32.84 -8.35
CA SER A 273 4.67 -33.46 -7.09
C SER A 273 4.75 -32.48 -5.91
N LYS A 274 4.87 -31.17 -6.19
CA LYS A 274 4.86 -30.12 -5.18
C LYS A 274 3.45 -29.75 -4.73
N LEU A 275 2.41 -30.19 -5.43
CA LEU A 275 1.03 -29.89 -5.06
C LEU A 275 0.50 -30.95 -4.10
N TYR A 276 0.19 -30.54 -2.88
CA TYR A 276 -0.42 -31.41 -1.87
C TYR A 276 -1.91 -31.09 -1.75
N VAL A 277 -2.77 -32.03 -2.14
CA VAL A 277 -4.22 -31.82 -2.20
C VAL A 277 -4.84 -32.08 -0.84
N ILE A 278 -5.43 -31.05 -0.24
CA ILE A 278 -6.23 -31.16 0.99
C ILE A 278 -7.69 -31.09 0.59
N GLU A 279 -8.42 -32.17 0.80
CA GLU A 279 -9.87 -32.18 0.58
C GLU A 279 -10.55 -31.36 1.68
N GLY A 280 -11.40 -30.39 1.29
CA GLY A 280 -12.12 -29.59 2.26
C GLY A 280 -13.01 -28.49 1.70
N ASP A 281 -13.94 -28.01 2.52
CA ASP A 281 -14.92 -26.95 2.22
C ASP A 281 -14.94 -25.93 3.36
N LEU A 282 -14.84 -24.64 3.03
CA LEU A 282 -14.89 -23.53 3.98
C LEU A 282 -16.15 -23.53 4.87
N ALA A 283 -17.27 -24.02 4.34
CA ALA A 283 -18.52 -24.10 5.09
C ALA A 283 -18.42 -25.09 6.27
N GLN A 284 -17.60 -26.15 6.13
CA GLN A 284 -17.50 -27.21 7.13
C GLN A 284 -16.66 -26.81 8.35
N PRO A 285 -16.88 -27.43 9.53
CA PRO A 285 -15.99 -27.27 10.69
C PRO A 285 -14.55 -27.64 10.33
N ASN A 286 -13.57 -26.84 10.75
CA ASN A 286 -12.14 -27.02 10.41
C ASN A 286 -11.89 -27.22 8.90
N PHE A 287 -12.71 -26.57 8.06
CA PHE A 287 -12.74 -26.71 6.62
C PHE A 287 -12.97 -28.14 6.10
N GLY A 288 -13.48 -29.06 6.94
CA GLY A 288 -13.65 -30.46 6.56
C GLY A 288 -12.33 -31.22 6.37
N MET A 289 -11.20 -30.65 6.77
CA MET A 289 -9.88 -31.26 6.62
C MET A 289 -9.72 -32.46 7.57
N SER A 290 -8.97 -33.46 7.13
CA SER A 290 -8.58 -34.57 8.00
C SER A 290 -7.70 -34.08 9.16
N LYS A 291 -7.62 -34.85 10.25
CA LYS A 291 -6.73 -34.50 11.37
C LYS A 291 -5.25 -34.50 10.95
N SER A 292 -4.86 -35.42 10.06
CA SER A 292 -3.50 -35.47 9.53
C SER A 292 -3.15 -34.23 8.70
N ASP A 293 -4.07 -33.75 7.86
CA ASP A 293 -3.84 -32.53 7.08
C ASP A 293 -3.74 -31.30 7.98
N GLN A 294 -4.56 -31.23 9.03
CA GLN A 294 -4.50 -30.16 10.02
C GLN A 294 -3.15 -30.15 10.74
N ILE A 295 -2.67 -31.31 11.20
CA ILE A 295 -1.38 -31.44 11.88
C ILE A 295 -0.24 -31.02 10.94
N LYS A 296 -0.24 -31.50 9.70
CA LYS A 296 0.76 -31.10 8.71
C LYS A 296 0.80 -29.59 8.48
N LEU A 297 -0.37 -28.94 8.37
CA LEU A 297 -0.44 -27.50 8.24
C LEU A 297 0.05 -26.78 9.49
N ILE A 298 -0.24 -27.29 10.68
CA ILE A 298 0.19 -26.72 11.96
C ILE A 298 1.73 -26.78 12.10
N ASP A 299 2.32 -27.92 11.77
CA ASP A 299 3.74 -28.19 12.00
C ASP A 299 4.63 -27.58 10.90
N GLU A 300 4.18 -27.59 9.64
CA GLU A 300 5.06 -27.31 8.49
C GLU A 300 4.70 -26.06 7.69
N CYS A 301 3.52 -25.44 7.86
CA CYS A 301 3.10 -24.33 7.01
C CYS A 301 3.79 -23.01 7.37
N HIS A 302 4.43 -22.38 6.39
CA HIS A 302 5.14 -21.11 6.56
C HIS A 302 4.35 -19.91 6.02
N ILE A 303 3.58 -20.12 4.94
CA ILE A 303 2.91 -19.01 4.24
C ILE A 303 1.48 -19.40 3.92
N VAL A 304 0.53 -18.53 4.23
CA VAL A 304 -0.90 -18.73 3.94
C VAL A 304 -1.40 -17.68 2.96
N PHE A 305 -1.99 -18.12 1.84
CA PHE A 305 -2.76 -17.26 0.93
C PHE A 305 -4.25 -17.58 1.04
N HIS A 306 -5.01 -16.65 1.60
CA HIS A 306 -6.47 -16.80 1.70
C HIS A 306 -7.18 -16.11 0.52
N CYS A 307 -7.41 -16.87 -0.56
CA CYS A 307 -8.09 -16.39 -1.76
C CYS A 307 -9.55 -16.83 -1.86
N ALA A 308 -9.97 -17.81 -1.06
CA ALA A 308 -11.30 -18.36 -1.14
C ALA A 308 -12.37 -17.38 -0.62
N ALA A 309 -13.39 -17.13 -1.44
CA ALA A 309 -14.57 -16.35 -1.10
C ALA A 309 -15.72 -16.71 -2.05
N THR A 310 -16.96 -16.49 -1.62
CA THR A 310 -18.05 -16.32 -2.60
C THR A 310 -17.96 -14.93 -3.19
N ILE A 311 -17.80 -14.85 -4.51
CA ILE A 311 -17.73 -13.60 -5.28
C ILE A 311 -19.06 -13.28 -5.97
N ARG A 312 -20.12 -14.03 -5.64
CA ARG A 312 -21.45 -13.83 -6.21
C ARG A 312 -22.17 -12.71 -5.46
N PHE A 313 -22.52 -11.65 -6.17
CA PHE A 313 -23.18 -10.48 -5.59
C PHE A 313 -24.66 -10.73 -5.25
N ASP A 314 -25.22 -11.87 -5.68
CA ASP A 314 -26.61 -12.28 -5.43
C ASP A 314 -26.72 -13.51 -4.50
N GLU A 315 -25.66 -13.81 -3.75
CA GLU A 315 -25.64 -14.91 -2.78
C GLU A 315 -26.46 -14.51 -1.53
N PRO A 316 -27.27 -15.44 -0.96
CA PRO A 316 -27.95 -15.23 0.31
C PRO A 316 -26.99 -14.80 1.41
N LEU A 317 -27.46 -13.94 2.33
CA LEU A 317 -26.56 -13.30 3.30
C LEU A 317 -25.93 -14.33 4.25
N LYS A 318 -26.68 -15.37 4.65
CA LYS A 318 -26.16 -16.44 5.51
C LYS A 318 -24.96 -17.13 4.86
N THR A 319 -25.13 -17.60 3.62
CA THR A 319 -24.08 -18.26 2.84
C THR A 319 -22.88 -17.34 2.63
N ALA A 320 -23.11 -16.06 2.36
CA ALA A 320 -22.03 -15.08 2.23
C ALA A 320 -21.24 -14.91 3.54
N LEU A 321 -21.91 -14.83 4.69
CA LEU A 321 -21.27 -14.73 6.00
C LEU A 321 -20.50 -16.00 6.36
N GLU A 322 -21.04 -17.19 6.06
CA GLU A 322 -20.36 -18.46 6.30
C GLU A 322 -19.06 -18.58 5.49
N LEU A 323 -19.12 -18.22 4.20
CA LEU A 323 -18.00 -18.38 3.28
C LEU A 323 -16.94 -17.27 3.35
N ASN A 324 -17.32 -16.05 3.74
CA ASN A 324 -16.41 -14.90 3.73
C ASN A 324 -16.01 -14.40 5.11
N LEU A 325 -16.79 -14.67 6.18
CA LEU A 325 -16.50 -14.22 7.55
C LEU A 325 -16.21 -15.38 8.50
N LEU A 326 -17.09 -16.38 8.58
CA LEU A 326 -16.87 -17.54 9.45
C LEU A 326 -15.65 -18.36 9.00
N SER A 327 -15.41 -18.44 7.69
CA SER A 327 -14.20 -19.05 7.13
C SER A 327 -12.93 -18.34 7.59
N VAL A 328 -12.92 -17.00 7.62
CA VAL A 328 -11.80 -16.18 8.11
C VAL A 328 -11.58 -16.43 9.59
N LYS A 329 -12.65 -16.50 10.40
CA LYS A 329 -12.54 -16.89 11.80
C LYS A 329 -11.84 -18.25 11.97
N LYS A 330 -12.32 -19.28 11.28
CA LYS A 330 -11.73 -20.63 11.33
C LYS A 330 -10.27 -20.64 10.85
N LEU A 331 -9.94 -19.84 9.83
CA LEU A 331 -8.58 -19.73 9.32
C LEU A 331 -7.65 -19.13 10.37
N ILE A 332 -8.04 -18.03 11.01
CA ILE A 332 -7.24 -17.39 12.06
C ILE A 332 -7.06 -18.31 13.27
N GLU A 333 -8.11 -19.05 13.67
CA GLU A 333 -8.01 -20.07 14.71
C GLU A 333 -7.02 -21.20 14.37
N LEU A 334 -6.89 -21.56 13.08
CA LEU A 334 -5.89 -22.50 12.61
C LEU A 334 -4.49 -21.89 12.59
N CYS A 335 -4.34 -20.67 12.08
CA CYS A 335 -3.05 -19.97 11.98
C CYS A 335 -2.44 -19.67 13.35
N HIS A 336 -3.25 -19.42 14.38
CA HIS A 336 -2.76 -19.29 15.76
C HIS A 336 -2.10 -20.55 16.32
N LYS A 337 -2.34 -21.71 15.70
CA LYS A 337 -1.71 -22.97 16.07
C LYS A 337 -0.46 -23.27 15.25
N MET A 338 -0.24 -22.56 14.13
CA MET A 338 0.89 -22.81 13.24
C MET A 338 2.19 -22.27 13.84
N GLU A 339 3.16 -23.16 14.06
CA GLU A 339 4.41 -22.80 14.74
C GLU A 339 5.42 -22.09 13.82
N CYS A 340 5.38 -22.43 12.52
CA CYS A 340 6.32 -21.93 11.51
C CYS A 340 5.79 -20.74 10.70
N ILE A 341 4.65 -20.15 11.07
CA ILE A 341 3.98 -19.15 10.23
C ILE A 341 4.79 -17.85 10.13
N GLU A 342 5.17 -17.50 8.90
CA GLU A 342 5.96 -16.31 8.58
C GLU A 342 5.14 -15.23 7.89
N SER A 343 4.10 -15.60 7.14
CA SER A 343 3.22 -14.63 6.48
C SER A 343 1.83 -15.18 6.15
N ILE A 344 0.81 -14.32 6.31
CA ILE A 344 -0.57 -14.57 5.91
C ILE A 344 -1.02 -13.42 5.01
N VAL A 345 -1.45 -13.73 3.79
CA VAL A 345 -2.01 -12.75 2.85
C VAL A 345 -3.49 -13.03 2.65
N HIS A 346 -4.33 -12.11 3.14
CA HIS A 346 -5.78 -12.16 2.95
C HIS A 346 -6.21 -11.36 1.73
N VAL A 347 -6.88 -12.01 0.78
CA VAL A 347 -7.44 -11.35 -0.39
C VAL A 347 -8.84 -10.81 -0.06
N SER A 348 -8.95 -9.49 0.05
CA SER A 348 -10.20 -8.76 0.17
C SER A 348 -10.59 -8.15 -1.20
N THR A 349 -11.17 -6.95 -1.23
CA THR A 349 -11.53 -6.23 -2.43
C THR A 349 -11.49 -4.73 -2.21
N ALA A 350 -11.08 -3.97 -3.23
CA ALA A 350 -11.10 -2.51 -3.20
C ALA A 350 -12.50 -1.95 -2.92
N TYR A 351 -13.55 -2.72 -3.21
CA TYR A 351 -14.94 -2.32 -3.04
C TYR A 351 -15.55 -2.69 -1.67
N ALA A 352 -14.75 -3.16 -0.70
CA ALA A 352 -15.26 -3.50 0.63
C ALA A 352 -15.88 -2.29 1.35
N ASN A 353 -15.45 -1.08 0.98
CA ASN A 353 -15.89 0.20 1.54
C ASN A 353 -16.44 1.13 0.44
N CYS A 354 -17.18 0.56 -0.51
CA CYS A 354 -17.72 1.30 -1.68
C CYS A 354 -18.93 2.19 -1.37
N ASP A 355 -19.35 2.27 -0.11
CA ASP A 355 -20.23 3.31 0.45
C ASP A 355 -19.55 4.70 0.51
N ARG A 356 -18.22 4.75 0.32
CA ARG A 356 -17.39 5.96 0.25
C ARG A 356 -16.95 6.24 -1.18
N THR A 357 -16.49 7.47 -1.46
CA THR A 357 -15.93 7.86 -2.76
C THR A 357 -14.41 7.77 -2.82
N HIS A 358 -13.73 8.04 -1.70
CA HIS A 358 -12.29 7.89 -1.52
C HIS A 358 -12.02 6.82 -0.46
N ILE A 359 -11.08 5.92 -0.74
CA ILE A 359 -10.76 4.76 0.10
C ILE A 359 -9.26 4.73 0.37
N ASP A 360 -8.91 4.80 1.65
CA ASP A 360 -7.55 4.71 2.18
C ASP A 360 -7.16 3.26 2.48
N GLU A 361 -5.84 3.03 2.56
CA GLU A 361 -5.22 1.76 2.94
C GLU A 361 -5.30 1.51 4.46
N ILE A 362 -6.51 1.62 5.01
CA ILE A 362 -6.85 1.32 6.40
C ILE A 362 -8.07 0.40 6.45
N VAL A 363 -8.20 -0.35 7.54
CA VAL A 363 -9.44 -1.08 7.84
C VAL A 363 -10.45 -0.10 8.44
N TYR A 364 -11.58 0.09 7.75
CA TYR A 364 -12.65 0.96 8.24
C TYR A 364 -13.54 0.20 9.23
N PRO A 365 -14.02 0.85 10.30
CA PRO A 365 -15.00 0.24 11.17
C PRO A 365 -16.32 -0.01 10.41
N THR A 366 -16.92 -1.16 10.65
CA THR A 366 -18.25 -1.52 10.13
C THR A 366 -19.35 -1.10 11.09
N ASN A 367 -20.56 -0.90 10.56
CA ASN A 367 -21.74 -0.55 11.35
C ASN A 367 -22.22 -1.67 12.30
N VAL A 368 -21.79 -2.90 12.03
CA VAL A 368 -22.14 -4.07 12.82
C VAL A 368 -20.84 -4.77 13.18
N ASP A 369 -20.73 -5.21 14.44
CA ASP A 369 -19.60 -6.00 14.90
C ASP A 369 -19.62 -7.39 14.24
N PRO A 370 -18.48 -7.88 13.70
CA PRO A 370 -18.42 -9.19 13.06
C PRO A 370 -18.83 -10.35 13.98
N ASN A 371 -18.56 -10.29 15.28
CA ASN A 371 -18.94 -11.34 16.24
C ASN A 371 -20.44 -11.41 16.45
N VAL A 372 -21.13 -10.26 16.41
CA VAL A 372 -22.60 -10.22 16.43
C VAL A 372 -23.15 -10.95 15.20
N MET A 373 -22.62 -10.68 14.01
CA MET A 373 -23.05 -11.37 12.78
C MET A 373 -22.78 -12.88 12.82
N LEU A 374 -21.64 -13.30 13.38
CA LEU A 374 -21.29 -14.71 13.58
C LEU A 374 -22.23 -15.45 14.54
N ASN A 375 -22.83 -14.74 15.51
CA ASN A 375 -23.84 -15.30 16.39
C ASN A 375 -25.22 -15.34 15.73
N LEU A 376 -25.57 -14.32 14.94
CA LEU A 376 -26.84 -14.24 14.22
C LEU A 376 -27.00 -15.41 13.22
N ILE A 377 -25.96 -15.76 12.48
CA ILE A 377 -26.03 -16.89 11.51
C ILE A 377 -26.35 -18.25 12.14
N LYS A 378 -26.06 -18.41 13.45
CA LYS A 378 -26.32 -19.65 14.19
C LYS A 378 -27.72 -19.71 14.78
N THR A 379 -28.35 -18.56 14.99
CA THR A 379 -29.56 -18.40 15.81
C THR A 379 -30.78 -18.01 14.99
N ILE A 380 -30.60 -17.34 13.87
CA ILE A 380 -31.68 -16.83 13.04
C ILE A 380 -31.88 -17.70 11.79
N ASP A 381 -33.16 -17.93 11.46
CA ASP A 381 -33.57 -18.59 10.23
C ASP A 381 -33.18 -17.79 8.98
N GLU A 382 -32.76 -18.50 7.93
CA GLU A 382 -32.27 -17.87 6.69
C GLU A 382 -33.30 -16.94 6.05
N SER A 383 -34.58 -17.31 6.08
CA SER A 383 -35.67 -16.48 5.54
C SER A 383 -35.80 -15.13 6.24
N VAL A 384 -35.63 -15.10 7.57
CA VAL A 384 -35.68 -13.86 8.36
C VAL A 384 -34.45 -13.01 8.07
N LEU A 385 -33.28 -13.62 7.94
CA LEU A 385 -32.04 -12.92 7.62
C LEU A 385 -32.09 -12.29 6.22
N ASP A 386 -32.64 -13.01 5.25
CA ASP A 386 -32.79 -12.52 3.87
C ASP A 386 -33.77 -11.34 3.80
N LEU A 387 -34.90 -11.39 4.53
CA LEU A 387 -35.84 -10.26 4.64
C LEU A 387 -35.18 -8.99 5.21
N ASN A 388 -34.25 -9.15 6.15
CA ASN A 388 -33.56 -8.03 6.80
C ASN A 388 -32.24 -7.62 6.11
N THR A 389 -31.81 -8.35 5.07
CA THR A 389 -30.54 -8.09 4.37
C THR A 389 -30.40 -6.65 3.88
N PRO A 390 -31.40 -6.01 3.24
CA PRO A 390 -31.28 -4.62 2.79
C PRO A 390 -30.98 -3.63 3.92
N PHE A 391 -31.54 -3.87 5.12
CA PHE A 391 -31.28 -3.05 6.31
C PHE A 391 -29.86 -3.26 6.85
N LEU A 392 -29.35 -4.50 6.81
CA LEU A 392 -28.00 -4.82 7.29
C LEU A 392 -26.90 -4.28 6.38
N LEU A 393 -27.12 -4.25 5.05
CA LEU A 393 -26.14 -3.75 4.09
C LEU A 393 -25.88 -2.24 4.21
N ARG A 394 -26.80 -1.45 4.79
CA ARG A 394 -26.67 0.00 5.08
C ARG A 394 -25.91 0.82 4.03
N GLY A 395 -26.31 0.73 2.77
CA GLY A 395 -25.73 1.52 1.67
C GLY A 395 -24.69 0.78 0.82
N LEU A 396 -24.21 -0.38 1.27
CA LEU A 396 -23.39 -1.25 0.44
C LEU A 396 -24.24 -1.95 -0.63
N PRO A 397 -23.71 -2.16 -1.85
CA PRO A 397 -24.50 -2.59 -3.00
C PRO A 397 -24.87 -4.08 -2.99
N ASN A 398 -24.15 -4.91 -2.23
CA ASN A 398 -24.36 -6.36 -2.21
C ASN A 398 -23.73 -7.04 -0.97
N THR A 399 -24.13 -8.30 -0.74
CA THR A 399 -23.64 -9.14 0.36
C THR A 399 -22.13 -9.41 0.29
N TYR A 400 -21.55 -9.47 -0.92
CA TYR A 400 -20.12 -9.67 -1.11
C TYR A 400 -19.26 -8.54 -0.49
N THR A 401 -19.54 -7.28 -0.85
CA THR A 401 -18.82 -6.10 -0.34
C THR A 401 -18.95 -5.99 1.18
N PHE A 402 -20.15 -6.20 1.70
CA PHE A 402 -20.43 -6.20 3.15
C PHE A 402 -19.65 -7.26 3.92
N THR A 403 -19.68 -8.51 3.44
CA THR A 403 -19.00 -9.60 4.15
C THR A 403 -17.48 -9.51 4.07
N LYS A 404 -16.92 -8.94 2.99
CA LYS A 404 -15.49 -8.59 2.91
C LYS A 404 -15.10 -7.49 3.90
N GLY A 405 -15.89 -6.42 4.02
CA GLY A 405 -15.65 -5.39 5.03
C GLY A 405 -15.68 -5.94 6.46
N LEU A 406 -16.66 -6.80 6.79
CA LEU A 406 -16.73 -7.46 8.10
C LEU A 406 -15.52 -8.37 8.37
N ALA A 407 -15.05 -9.10 7.36
CA ALA A 407 -13.88 -9.96 7.50
C ALA A 407 -12.62 -9.16 7.83
N GLU A 408 -12.41 -8.00 7.21
CA GLU A 408 -11.27 -7.13 7.50
C GLU A 408 -11.30 -6.62 8.96
N VAL A 409 -12.46 -6.18 9.45
CA VAL A 409 -12.63 -5.76 10.85
C VAL A 409 -12.35 -6.92 11.80
N TYR A 410 -12.83 -8.12 11.48
CA TYR A 410 -12.53 -9.32 12.28
C TYR A 410 -11.03 -9.61 12.35
N LEU A 411 -10.31 -9.47 11.24
CA LEU A 411 -8.84 -9.63 11.21
C LEU A 411 -8.15 -8.61 12.12
N THR A 412 -8.55 -7.34 12.09
CA THR A 412 -7.99 -6.32 12.99
C THR A 412 -8.21 -6.65 14.47
N GLN A 413 -9.34 -7.27 14.81
CA GLN A 413 -9.68 -7.64 16.18
C GLN A 413 -8.92 -8.90 16.66
N HIS A 414 -8.71 -9.89 15.79
CA HIS A 414 -8.30 -11.25 16.21
C HIS A 414 -6.94 -11.74 15.66
N ALA A 415 -6.30 -11.00 14.74
CA ALA A 415 -5.04 -11.41 14.10
C ALA A 415 -3.82 -10.59 14.55
N LYS A 416 -3.90 -9.85 15.67
CA LYS A 416 -2.82 -8.94 16.14
C LYS A 416 -1.45 -9.60 16.34
N HIS A 417 -1.41 -10.90 16.65
CA HIS A 417 -0.17 -11.65 16.89
C HIS A 417 0.26 -12.51 15.69
N LEU A 418 -0.41 -12.36 14.54
CA LEU A 418 -0.09 -13.11 13.34
C LEU A 418 0.59 -12.17 12.32
N PRO A 419 1.55 -12.67 11.53
CA PRO A 419 2.19 -11.90 10.46
C PRO A 419 1.22 -11.78 9.27
N ILE A 420 0.20 -10.94 9.37
CA ILE A 420 -0.90 -10.86 8.41
C ILE A 420 -0.94 -9.52 7.67
N ALA A 421 -1.27 -9.57 6.39
CA ALA A 421 -1.56 -8.41 5.54
C ALA A 421 -2.83 -8.63 4.70
N ILE A 422 -3.53 -7.55 4.39
CA ILE A 422 -4.69 -7.55 3.50
C ILE A 422 -4.30 -6.96 2.15
N ILE A 423 -4.63 -7.65 1.06
CA ILE A 423 -4.62 -7.07 -0.29
C ILE A 423 -6.05 -6.84 -0.77
N ARG A 424 -6.31 -5.67 -1.35
CA ARG A 424 -7.60 -5.27 -1.93
C ARG A 424 -7.44 -5.06 -3.44
N PRO A 425 -7.61 -6.10 -4.25
CA PRO A 425 -7.69 -5.93 -5.71
C PRO A 425 -9.00 -5.23 -6.12
N SER A 426 -8.93 -4.45 -7.20
CA SER A 426 -10.09 -3.94 -7.92
C SER A 426 -10.69 -5.01 -8.85
N MET A 427 -11.38 -4.63 -9.93
CA MET A 427 -11.96 -5.61 -10.86
C MET A 427 -10.86 -6.35 -11.61
N ILE A 428 -10.71 -7.65 -11.33
CA ILE A 428 -9.66 -8.48 -11.92
C ILE A 428 -10.00 -8.83 -13.37
N GLY A 429 -9.11 -8.47 -14.29
CA GLY A 429 -9.18 -8.81 -15.72
C GLY A 429 -8.32 -10.01 -16.09
N SER A 430 -8.09 -10.21 -17.39
CA SER A 430 -7.14 -11.23 -17.88
C SER A 430 -5.71 -10.92 -17.46
N THR A 431 -4.81 -11.89 -17.60
CA THR A 431 -3.37 -11.65 -17.53
C THR A 431 -2.94 -10.58 -18.53
N TRP A 432 -2.00 -9.73 -18.13
CA TRP A 432 -1.39 -8.73 -18.99
C TRP A 432 -0.16 -9.29 -19.69
N ILE A 433 0.82 -9.77 -18.94
CA ILE A 433 2.11 -10.24 -19.47
C ILE A 433 2.26 -11.75 -19.25
N GLU A 434 2.01 -12.24 -18.04
CA GLU A 434 2.44 -13.58 -17.64
C GLU A 434 1.30 -14.49 -17.14
N PRO A 435 1.45 -15.82 -17.26
CA PRO A 435 2.43 -16.52 -18.08
C PRO A 435 2.09 -16.45 -19.58
N ILE A 436 0.84 -16.12 -19.91
CA ILE A 436 0.34 -15.99 -21.28
C ILE A 436 -0.55 -14.75 -21.31
N PRO A 437 -0.30 -13.74 -22.16
CA PRO A 437 -1.17 -12.59 -22.29
C PRO A 437 -2.63 -12.96 -22.63
N GLY A 438 -3.59 -12.27 -22.02
CA GLY A 438 -5.01 -12.46 -22.29
C GLY A 438 -5.64 -13.73 -21.71
N PHE A 439 -4.93 -14.51 -20.89
CA PHE A 439 -5.50 -15.68 -20.23
C PHE A 439 -6.63 -15.27 -19.27
N ILE A 440 -7.81 -15.91 -19.44
CA ILE A 440 -9.00 -15.67 -18.63
C ILE A 440 -9.91 -16.90 -18.71
N ASP A 441 -10.49 -17.33 -17.60
CA ASP A 441 -11.24 -18.60 -17.52
C ASP A 441 -12.62 -18.49 -16.86
N ASN A 442 -13.05 -17.27 -16.54
CA ASN A 442 -14.32 -16.99 -15.88
C ASN A 442 -15.05 -15.80 -16.51
N TYR A 443 -16.36 -15.74 -16.30
CA TYR A 443 -17.25 -14.69 -16.80
C TYR A 443 -17.54 -13.62 -15.72
N THR A 444 -16.64 -13.44 -14.75
CA THR A 444 -16.91 -12.55 -13.62
C THR A 444 -16.75 -11.08 -14.00
N GLY A 445 -17.52 -10.21 -13.34
CA GLY A 445 -17.41 -8.75 -13.51
C GLY A 445 -17.48 -8.27 -14.97
N HIS A 446 -16.45 -7.53 -15.38
CA HIS A 446 -16.39 -6.90 -16.69
C HIS A 446 -16.28 -7.92 -17.85
N THR A 447 -15.54 -9.01 -17.66
CA THR A 447 -15.35 -10.07 -18.66
C THR A 447 -16.67 -10.66 -19.15
N GLY A 448 -17.64 -10.86 -18.25
CA GLY A 448 -18.98 -11.34 -18.62
C GLY A 448 -19.76 -10.35 -19.50
N LEU A 449 -19.60 -9.04 -19.27
CA LEU A 449 -20.20 -8.00 -20.13
C LEU A 449 -19.59 -8.03 -21.52
N ILE A 450 -18.27 -8.16 -21.61
CA ILE A 450 -17.53 -8.20 -22.87
C ILE A 450 -17.97 -9.42 -23.69
N ALA A 451 -17.99 -10.60 -23.07
CA ALA A 451 -18.49 -11.81 -23.71
C ALA A 451 -19.92 -11.63 -24.27
N ALA A 452 -20.80 -10.94 -23.55
CA ALA A 452 -22.15 -10.63 -24.02
C ALA A 452 -22.18 -9.61 -25.17
N VAL A 453 -21.26 -8.64 -25.21
CA VAL A 453 -21.13 -7.68 -26.31
C VAL A 453 -20.59 -8.34 -27.57
N VAL A 454 -19.50 -9.11 -27.46
CA VAL A 454 -18.83 -9.74 -28.62
C VAL A 454 -19.66 -10.85 -29.25
N THR A 455 -20.57 -11.48 -28.50
CA THR A 455 -21.54 -12.44 -29.05
C THR A 455 -22.79 -11.77 -29.63
N GLY A 456 -22.95 -10.46 -29.44
CA GLY A 456 -24.11 -9.70 -29.92
C GLY A 456 -25.36 -9.77 -29.02
N ALA A 457 -25.24 -10.37 -27.83
CA ALA A 457 -26.32 -10.54 -26.86
C ALA A 457 -26.66 -9.26 -26.09
N LEU A 458 -25.66 -8.43 -25.79
CA LEU A 458 -25.84 -7.15 -25.10
C LEU A 458 -25.71 -5.98 -26.08
N ARG A 459 -26.74 -5.13 -26.16
CA ARG A 459 -26.82 -3.99 -27.09
C ARG A 459 -26.89 -2.65 -26.40
N VAL A 460 -27.52 -2.61 -25.23
CA VAL A 460 -27.71 -1.36 -24.50
C VAL A 460 -27.48 -1.54 -23.01
N VAL A 461 -26.72 -0.60 -22.43
CA VAL A 461 -26.47 -0.47 -21.00
C VAL A 461 -26.93 0.90 -20.51
N HIS A 462 -27.60 0.91 -19.36
CA HIS A 462 -27.88 2.13 -18.61
C HIS A 462 -26.67 2.41 -17.72
N ALA A 463 -25.74 3.19 -18.27
CA ALA A 463 -24.44 3.45 -17.66
C ALA A 463 -23.92 4.81 -18.09
N ASP A 464 -23.11 5.39 -17.20
CA ASP A 464 -22.37 6.60 -17.48
C ASP A 464 -21.09 6.28 -18.29
N LYS A 465 -20.87 7.02 -19.38
CA LYS A 465 -19.67 6.87 -20.21
C LYS A 465 -18.39 7.33 -19.51
N THR A 466 -18.48 8.19 -18.50
CA THR A 466 -17.32 8.74 -17.80
C THR A 466 -16.83 7.86 -16.65
N VAL A 467 -17.54 6.77 -16.33
CA VAL A 467 -17.19 5.89 -15.20
C VAL A 467 -15.98 5.04 -15.54
N LYS A 468 -15.02 5.05 -14.61
CA LYS A 468 -13.79 4.25 -14.68
C LYS A 468 -14.01 2.93 -13.94
N PRO A 469 -13.95 1.77 -14.63
CA PRO A 469 -14.19 0.47 -14.01
C PRO A 469 -13.04 0.05 -13.07
N ASN A 470 -11.85 0.65 -13.18
CA ASN A 470 -10.69 0.29 -12.37
C ASN A 470 -10.34 -1.20 -12.50
N ILE A 471 -10.00 -1.63 -13.72
CA ILE A 471 -9.64 -3.03 -14.03
C ILE A 471 -8.16 -3.23 -13.72
N VAL A 472 -7.82 -4.34 -13.05
CA VAL A 472 -6.43 -4.72 -12.75
C VAL A 472 -6.13 -6.11 -13.34
N PRO A 473 -4.99 -6.31 -14.02
CA PRO A 473 -4.59 -7.63 -14.50
C PRO A 473 -4.35 -8.62 -13.36
N VAL A 474 -4.69 -9.90 -13.56
CA VAL A 474 -4.55 -10.92 -12.50
C VAL A 474 -3.10 -11.21 -12.12
N ASP A 475 -2.17 -11.10 -13.08
CA ASP A 475 -0.74 -11.30 -12.87
C ASP A 475 -0.13 -10.18 -12.02
N THR A 476 -0.58 -8.93 -12.18
CA THR A 476 -0.26 -7.82 -11.26
C THR A 476 -0.71 -8.14 -9.83
N VAL A 477 -1.94 -8.64 -9.65
CA VAL A 477 -2.47 -9.01 -8.33
C VAL A 477 -1.63 -10.13 -7.70
N VAL A 478 -1.31 -11.16 -8.47
CA VAL A 478 -0.50 -12.31 -8.00
C VAL A 478 0.92 -11.88 -7.64
N ASN A 479 1.57 -11.05 -8.47
CA ASN A 479 2.90 -10.53 -8.19
C ASN A 479 2.91 -9.74 -6.89
N MET A 480 1.95 -8.85 -6.72
CA MET A 480 1.80 -8.06 -5.50
C MET A 480 1.50 -8.94 -4.27
N MET A 481 0.70 -10.01 -4.41
CA MET A 481 0.49 -10.97 -3.32
C MET A 481 1.78 -11.64 -2.85
N LEU A 482 2.63 -12.08 -3.78
CA LEU A 482 3.91 -12.70 -3.46
C LEU A 482 4.87 -11.72 -2.79
N THR A 483 4.93 -10.48 -3.29
CA THR A 483 5.74 -9.42 -2.68
C THR A 483 5.22 -9.04 -1.29
N ILE A 484 3.90 -8.97 -1.08
CA ILE A 484 3.31 -8.74 0.26
C ILE A 484 3.72 -9.86 1.21
N ALA A 485 3.71 -11.12 0.76
CA ALA A 485 4.06 -12.24 1.63
C ALA A 485 5.52 -12.14 2.13
N TRP A 486 6.45 -11.88 1.21
CA TRP A 486 7.85 -11.63 1.51
C TRP A 486 8.04 -10.43 2.46
N TYR A 487 7.42 -9.29 2.13
CA TYR A 487 7.56 -8.07 2.91
C TYR A 487 6.96 -8.21 4.32
N THR A 488 5.84 -8.92 4.44
CA THR A 488 5.18 -9.20 5.73
C THR A 488 6.10 -10.05 6.60
N ALA A 489 6.70 -11.12 6.06
CA ALA A 489 7.65 -11.93 6.81
C ALA A 489 8.85 -11.13 7.33
N GLY A 490 9.37 -10.18 6.54
CA GLY A 490 10.47 -9.31 6.96
C GLY A 490 10.10 -8.23 7.99
N THR A 491 8.85 -7.78 8.05
CA THR A 491 8.46 -6.61 8.87
C THR A 491 7.61 -6.94 10.09
N SER A 492 7.16 -8.18 10.23
CA SER A 492 6.20 -8.62 11.26
C SER A 492 6.73 -8.66 12.70
N GLN A 493 8.01 -8.36 12.96
CA GLN A 493 8.55 -8.35 14.33
C GLN A 493 8.23 -7.07 15.14
N SER A 494 7.55 -6.07 14.55
CA SER A 494 7.14 -4.85 15.26
C SER A 494 5.70 -4.99 15.82
N ASN A 495 5.59 -5.38 17.09
CA ASN A 495 4.33 -5.71 17.81
C ASN A 495 3.28 -4.57 17.96
N ASP A 496 3.50 -3.39 17.37
CA ASP A 496 2.68 -2.20 17.66
C ASP A 496 2.09 -1.52 16.40
N LYS A 497 2.13 -2.20 15.24
CA LYS A 497 1.61 -1.65 13.99
C LYS A 497 0.19 -2.13 13.68
N SER A 498 -0.63 -1.22 13.17
CA SER A 498 -1.94 -1.51 12.59
C SER A 498 -1.84 -2.53 11.46
N LEU A 499 -2.85 -3.37 11.30
CA LEU A 499 -2.95 -4.38 10.23
C LEU A 499 -2.69 -3.75 8.84
N PRO A 500 -1.60 -4.12 8.14
CA PRO A 500 -1.27 -3.55 6.84
C PRO A 500 -2.35 -3.88 5.79
N VAL A 501 -2.76 -2.86 5.03
CA VAL A 501 -3.69 -2.99 3.91
C VAL A 501 -3.01 -2.43 2.66
N TYR A 502 -3.13 -3.15 1.55
CA TYR A 502 -2.55 -2.75 0.27
C TYR A 502 -3.62 -2.71 -0.82
N HIS A 503 -3.71 -1.61 -1.56
CA HIS A 503 -4.57 -1.51 -2.72
C HIS A 503 -3.86 -1.99 -4.00
N CYS A 504 -4.52 -2.88 -4.76
CA CYS A 504 -4.08 -3.30 -6.09
C CYS A 504 -5.10 -2.81 -7.12
N CYS A 505 -4.94 -1.56 -7.55
CA CYS A 505 -5.88 -0.79 -8.37
C CYS A 505 -5.16 -0.06 -9.51
N ALA A 506 -5.85 0.17 -10.63
CA ALA A 506 -5.38 0.94 -11.78
C ALA A 506 -5.86 2.41 -11.80
N ALA A 507 -6.88 2.77 -11.01
CA ALA A 507 -7.41 4.13 -10.90
C ALA A 507 -6.79 4.86 -9.71
N GLU A 508 -5.74 5.62 -9.99
CA GLU A 508 -4.92 6.29 -8.97
C GLU A 508 -4.93 7.80 -9.12
N GLU A 509 -4.75 8.54 -8.01
CA GLU A 509 -4.47 9.98 -8.04
C GLU A 509 -3.11 10.28 -8.72
N SER A 510 -2.13 9.38 -8.58
CA SER A 510 -0.79 9.46 -9.17
C SER A 510 -0.75 9.24 -10.68
N MET A 511 -1.71 8.51 -11.26
CA MET A 511 -1.68 8.08 -12.67
C MET A 511 -2.33 9.06 -13.65
N ASN A 512 -2.46 10.35 -13.30
CA ASN A 512 -2.88 11.47 -14.17
C ASN A 512 -3.29 11.07 -15.61
N ASN A 513 -4.58 10.78 -15.82
CA ASN A 513 -5.19 10.46 -17.12
C ASN A 513 -4.90 9.09 -17.79
N LYS A 514 -4.18 8.14 -17.17
CA LYS A 514 -4.00 6.79 -17.77
C LYS A 514 -5.14 5.80 -17.54
N CYS A 515 -6.20 6.19 -16.84
CA CYS A 515 -7.27 5.27 -16.48
C CYS A 515 -8.40 5.29 -17.52
N ILE A 516 -8.64 4.16 -18.18
CA ILE A 516 -9.65 4.03 -19.25
C ILE A 516 -11.09 3.99 -18.69
N THR A 517 -12.03 4.66 -19.35
CA THR A 517 -13.46 4.58 -19.01
C THR A 517 -14.10 3.30 -19.50
N SER A 518 -15.24 2.92 -18.93
CA SER A 518 -16.02 1.75 -19.38
C SER A 518 -16.46 1.89 -20.85
N TYR A 519 -16.71 3.12 -21.29
CA TYR A 519 -17.05 3.41 -22.69
C TYR A 519 -15.85 3.21 -23.60
N GLU A 520 -14.70 3.81 -23.28
CA GLU A 520 -13.46 3.67 -24.07
C GLU A 520 -13.01 2.21 -24.12
N TRP A 521 -13.09 1.49 -23.01
CA TRP A 521 -12.74 0.07 -22.96
C TRP A 521 -13.55 -0.73 -23.99
N ILE A 522 -14.88 -0.58 -23.99
CA ILE A 522 -15.76 -1.31 -24.91
C ILE A 522 -15.62 -0.80 -26.35
N ALA A 523 -15.44 0.51 -26.56
CA ALA A 523 -15.21 1.08 -27.88
C ALA A 523 -13.90 0.55 -28.49
N THR A 524 -12.83 0.51 -27.69
CA THR A 524 -11.54 -0.07 -28.09
C THR A 524 -11.70 -1.56 -28.36
N ALA A 525 -12.40 -2.32 -27.52
CA ALA A 525 -12.67 -3.74 -27.77
C ALA A 525 -13.36 -3.96 -29.12
N ILE A 526 -14.45 -3.23 -29.40
CA ILE A 526 -15.16 -3.32 -30.69
C ILE A 526 -14.26 -2.90 -31.86
N LYS A 527 -13.45 -1.86 -31.69
CA LYS A 527 -12.47 -1.42 -32.70
C LYS A 527 -11.44 -2.53 -32.97
N GLN A 528 -10.91 -3.18 -31.93
CA GLN A 528 -9.95 -4.29 -32.07
C GLN A 528 -10.56 -5.48 -32.81
N LEU A 529 -11.86 -5.76 -32.62
CA LEU A 529 -12.57 -6.77 -33.42
C LEU A 529 -12.50 -6.45 -34.90
N HIS A 530 -12.75 -5.19 -35.28
CA HIS A 530 -12.78 -4.75 -36.68
C HIS A 530 -11.38 -4.69 -37.28
N THR A 531 -10.45 -4.01 -36.62
CA THR A 531 -9.10 -3.76 -37.13
C THR A 531 -8.28 -5.03 -37.28
N ASN A 532 -8.45 -6.02 -36.39
CA ASN A 532 -7.72 -7.29 -36.45
C ASN A 532 -8.59 -8.44 -36.98
N GLU A 533 -9.77 -8.13 -37.55
CA GLU A 533 -10.72 -9.12 -38.10
C GLU A 533 -11.06 -10.27 -37.12
N ILE A 534 -11.13 -10.01 -35.82
CA ILE A 534 -11.42 -11.03 -34.79
C ILE A 534 -12.93 -11.34 -34.82
N GLY A 535 -13.31 -12.41 -35.50
CA GLY A 535 -14.67 -12.92 -35.54
C GLY A 535 -14.95 -13.97 -34.47
N PHE A 536 -16.18 -13.99 -33.95
CA PHE A 536 -16.65 -14.94 -32.94
C PHE A 536 -17.64 -15.92 -33.55
N GLU A 537 -17.41 -17.23 -33.47
CA GLU A 537 -18.26 -18.27 -34.06
C GLU A 537 -19.68 -18.29 -33.47
N ARG A 538 -19.79 -17.98 -32.18
CA ARG A 538 -21.06 -17.88 -31.45
C ARG A 538 -21.75 -16.53 -31.61
N CYS A 539 -21.17 -15.61 -32.38
CA CYS A 539 -21.78 -14.32 -32.69
C CYS A 539 -22.99 -14.53 -33.60
N PHE A 540 -24.17 -14.13 -33.12
CA PHE A 540 -25.40 -14.22 -33.90
C PHE A 540 -25.83 -12.86 -34.46
N ARG A 541 -25.17 -11.78 -34.03
CA ARG A 541 -25.37 -10.42 -34.56
C ARG A 541 -24.11 -9.60 -34.35
N TRP A 542 -23.85 -8.68 -35.28
CA TRP A 542 -22.68 -7.82 -35.24
C TRP A 542 -22.42 -7.13 -33.88
N PRO A 543 -21.23 -7.23 -33.28
CA PRO A 543 -20.93 -6.60 -31.99
C PRO A 543 -21.12 -5.09 -32.02
N LYS A 544 -22.02 -4.58 -31.17
CA LYS A 544 -22.22 -3.14 -30.95
C LYS A 544 -22.92 -2.93 -29.62
N LEU A 545 -22.40 -2.00 -28.82
CA LEU A 545 -22.98 -1.58 -27.56
C LEU A 545 -23.27 -0.07 -27.57
N SER A 546 -24.38 0.32 -26.96
CA SER A 546 -24.73 1.71 -26.72
C SER A 546 -24.92 2.01 -25.24
N PHE A 547 -24.39 3.15 -24.83
CA PHE A 547 -24.52 3.71 -23.49
C PHE A 547 -25.56 4.82 -23.49
N THR A 548 -26.45 4.82 -22.50
CA THR A 548 -27.41 5.91 -22.28
C THR A 548 -27.58 6.16 -20.79
N ARG A 549 -27.64 7.44 -20.40
CA ARG A 549 -28.01 7.85 -19.03
C ARG A 549 -29.53 7.98 -18.85
N ASN A 550 -30.29 8.08 -19.94
CA ASN A 550 -31.75 8.26 -19.88
C ASN A 550 -32.46 6.90 -19.74
N LYS A 551 -33.13 6.69 -18.60
CA LYS A 551 -33.85 5.46 -18.28
C LYS A 551 -34.99 5.13 -19.25
N PHE A 552 -35.67 6.14 -19.80
CA PHE A 552 -36.76 5.94 -20.75
C PHE A 552 -36.23 5.44 -22.10
N ILE A 553 -35.21 6.12 -22.65
CA ILE A 553 -34.52 5.69 -23.87
C ILE A 553 -33.91 4.29 -23.68
N TYR A 554 -33.31 4.03 -22.52
CA TYR A 554 -32.80 2.70 -22.17
C TYR A 554 -33.89 1.62 -22.26
N LYS A 555 -35.06 1.84 -21.65
CA LYS A 555 -36.16 0.87 -21.67
C LYS A 555 -36.65 0.58 -23.10
N ILE A 556 -36.84 1.63 -23.91
CA ILE A 556 -37.24 1.49 -25.31
C ILE A 556 -36.22 0.67 -26.09
N ARG A 557 -34.94 1.04 -26.00
CA ARG A 557 -33.86 0.35 -26.73
C ARG A 557 -33.66 -1.07 -26.25
N HIS A 558 -33.79 -1.34 -24.95
CA HIS A 558 -33.73 -2.71 -24.44
C HIS A 558 -34.87 -3.57 -25.02
N PHE A 559 -36.09 -3.03 -25.01
CA PHE A 559 -37.25 -3.71 -25.58
C PHE A 559 -37.02 -4.03 -27.06
N LEU A 560 -36.70 -3.02 -27.87
CA LEU A 560 -36.55 -3.16 -29.32
C LEU A 560 -35.32 -3.97 -29.74
N GLU A 561 -34.13 -3.63 -29.21
CA GLU A 561 -32.87 -4.17 -29.71
C GLU A 561 -32.50 -5.52 -29.11
N GLU A 562 -33.11 -5.94 -27.99
CA GLU A 562 -32.78 -7.20 -27.34
C GLU A 562 -33.99 -8.08 -27.10
N LEU A 563 -35.06 -7.58 -26.48
CA LEU A 563 -36.19 -8.44 -26.10
C LEU A 563 -37.02 -8.84 -27.32
N CYS A 564 -37.41 -7.90 -28.19
CA CYS A 564 -38.10 -8.18 -29.45
C CYS A 564 -37.27 -9.12 -30.33
N VAL A 565 -35.97 -8.85 -30.45
CA VAL A 565 -35.06 -9.70 -31.23
C VAL A 565 -35.00 -11.12 -30.64
N ALA A 566 -34.92 -11.26 -29.31
CA ALA A 566 -34.96 -12.55 -28.65
C ALA A 566 -36.28 -13.30 -28.90
N PHE A 567 -37.42 -12.62 -28.89
CA PHE A 567 -38.72 -13.21 -29.24
C PHE A 567 -38.76 -13.67 -30.70
N ILE A 568 -38.22 -12.87 -31.63
CA ILE A 568 -38.15 -13.25 -33.06
C ILE A 568 -37.31 -14.52 -33.23
N PHE A 569 -36.12 -14.58 -32.61
CA PHE A 569 -35.29 -15.79 -32.69
C PHE A 569 -35.96 -17.00 -32.02
N ASP A 570 -36.67 -16.81 -30.91
CA ASP A 570 -37.42 -17.89 -30.28
C ASP A 570 -38.61 -18.36 -31.12
N LEU A 571 -39.27 -17.46 -31.85
CA LEU A 571 -40.31 -17.80 -32.81
C LEU A 571 -39.75 -18.62 -33.99
N ILE A 572 -38.55 -18.26 -34.49
CA ILE A 572 -37.84 -19.01 -35.54
C ILE A 572 -37.41 -20.40 -35.04
N LEU A 573 -36.88 -20.48 -33.81
CA LEU A 573 -36.55 -21.78 -33.20
C LEU A 573 -37.81 -22.64 -33.06
N TRP A 574 -38.89 -22.05 -32.55
CA TRP A 574 -40.16 -22.75 -32.39
C TRP A 574 -40.73 -23.23 -33.72
N SER A 575 -40.70 -22.40 -34.77
CA SER A 575 -41.18 -22.78 -36.10
C SER A 575 -40.33 -23.87 -36.77
N THR A 576 -39.04 -23.94 -36.41
CA THR A 576 -38.12 -25.03 -36.82
C THR A 576 -38.12 -26.24 -35.85
N ARG A 577 -39.13 -26.33 -34.96
CA ARG A 577 -39.31 -27.39 -33.94
C ARG A 577 -38.14 -27.51 -32.95
N GLN A 578 -37.36 -26.45 -32.79
CA GLN A 578 -36.33 -26.32 -31.78
C GLN A 578 -36.88 -25.63 -30.53
N LYS A 579 -36.26 -25.87 -29.38
CA LYS A 579 -36.67 -25.30 -28.11
C LYS A 579 -36.31 -23.79 -28.03
N PRO A 580 -37.28 -22.89 -27.78
CA PRO A 580 -37.01 -21.48 -27.48
C PRO A 580 -36.03 -21.31 -26.31
N ARG A 581 -35.08 -20.39 -26.43
CA ARG A 581 -34.02 -20.15 -25.43
C ARG A 581 -33.57 -18.69 -25.30
N PHE A 582 -33.74 -17.85 -26.32
CA PHE A 582 -33.19 -16.50 -26.37
C PHE A 582 -33.85 -15.55 -25.37
N VAL A 583 -35.17 -15.63 -25.16
CA VAL A 583 -35.85 -14.80 -24.15
C VAL A 583 -35.35 -15.16 -22.74
N GLN A 584 -35.18 -16.44 -22.45
CA GLN A 584 -34.64 -16.89 -21.17
C GLN A 584 -33.19 -16.43 -20.96
N GLN A 585 -32.35 -16.52 -22.00
CA GLN A 585 -30.98 -16.02 -21.97
C GLN A 585 -30.92 -14.50 -21.78
N SER A 586 -31.77 -13.73 -22.47
CA SER A 586 -31.89 -12.28 -22.29
C SER A 586 -32.26 -11.92 -20.85
N LYS A 587 -33.22 -12.64 -20.22
CA LYS A 587 -33.57 -12.45 -18.80
C LYS A 587 -32.37 -12.70 -17.87
N LYS A 588 -31.60 -13.78 -18.10
CA LYS A 588 -30.37 -14.08 -17.32
C LYS A 588 -29.31 -12.98 -17.47
N LEU A 589 -29.05 -12.55 -18.71
CA LEU A 589 -28.13 -11.46 -19.01
C LEU A 589 -28.57 -10.15 -18.34
N ARG A 590 -29.87 -9.85 -18.31
CA ARG A 590 -30.39 -8.65 -17.67
C ARG A 590 -30.29 -8.68 -16.15
N LYS A 591 -30.45 -9.86 -15.53
CA LYS A 591 -30.13 -10.03 -14.10
C LYS A 591 -28.64 -9.74 -13.84
N PHE A 592 -27.75 -10.28 -14.67
CA PHE A 592 -26.30 -10.04 -14.57
C PHE A 592 -25.93 -8.55 -14.72
N VAL A 593 -26.43 -7.86 -15.74
CA VAL A 593 -26.19 -6.41 -15.95
C VAL A 593 -26.69 -5.59 -14.78
N ARG A 594 -27.85 -5.95 -14.19
CA ARG A 594 -28.41 -5.25 -13.02
C ARG A 594 -27.51 -5.37 -11.79
N VAL A 595 -26.94 -6.55 -11.58
CA VAL A 595 -26.01 -6.81 -10.47
C VAL A 595 -24.74 -5.95 -10.57
N LEU A 596 -24.30 -5.61 -11.79
CA LEU A 596 -23.15 -4.73 -12.04
C LEU A 596 -23.49 -3.23 -12.08
N TYR A 597 -24.77 -2.87 -11.96
CA TYR A 597 -25.26 -1.51 -12.16
C TYR A 597 -24.54 -0.49 -11.25
N HIS A 598 -24.36 -0.82 -9.97
CA HIS A 598 -23.72 0.08 -9.01
C HIS A 598 -22.26 0.38 -9.40
N PHE A 599 -21.48 -0.65 -9.77
CA PHE A 599 -20.09 -0.49 -10.20
C PHE A 599 -19.94 0.17 -11.57
N SER A 600 -20.98 0.06 -12.42
CA SER A 600 -20.98 0.68 -13.75
C SER A 600 -21.39 2.16 -13.73
N ASN A 601 -21.87 2.68 -12.60
CA ASN A 601 -22.41 4.05 -12.48
C ASN A 601 -21.74 4.89 -11.38
N ASN A 602 -20.81 4.33 -10.61
CA ASN A 602 -20.06 5.04 -9.58
C ASN A 602 -18.56 4.90 -9.85
N THR A 603 -17.77 5.90 -9.44
CA THR A 603 -16.32 5.90 -9.57
C THR A 603 -15.71 6.12 -8.18
N TRP A 604 -14.63 5.42 -7.91
CA TRP A 604 -13.90 5.46 -6.64
C TRP A 604 -12.45 5.88 -6.87
N THR A 605 -11.88 6.51 -5.85
CA THR A 605 -10.46 6.86 -5.78
C THR A 605 -9.81 6.11 -4.62
N PHE A 606 -8.55 5.73 -4.79
CA PHE A 606 -7.83 4.87 -3.86
C PHE A 606 -6.47 5.50 -3.51
N SER A 607 -6.14 5.57 -2.22
CA SER A 607 -4.77 5.83 -1.77
C SER A 607 -3.89 4.59 -2.02
N ASN A 608 -2.60 4.80 -2.33
CA ASN A 608 -1.64 3.73 -2.64
C ASN A 608 -0.30 3.87 -1.89
N LYS A 609 -0.26 4.63 -0.79
CA LYS A 609 0.95 4.88 0.00
C LYS A 609 1.69 3.59 0.38
N GLN A 610 0.94 2.58 0.81
CA GLN A 610 1.48 1.30 1.28
C GLN A 610 1.97 0.45 0.10
N ARG A 611 1.29 0.49 -1.05
CA ARG A 611 1.80 -0.08 -2.29
C ARG A 611 3.10 0.59 -2.75
N ASP A 612 3.20 1.91 -2.67
CA ASP A 612 4.41 2.64 -3.08
C ASP A 612 5.59 2.30 -2.15
N ILE A 613 5.33 2.11 -0.85
CA ILE A 613 6.32 1.58 0.10
C ILE A 613 6.75 0.16 -0.31
N LEU A 614 5.81 -0.71 -0.67
CA LEU A 614 6.10 -2.07 -1.12
C LEU A 614 6.94 -2.08 -2.40
N TRP A 615 6.63 -1.20 -3.36
CA TRP A 615 7.38 -1.07 -4.61
C TRP A 615 8.81 -0.59 -4.35
N LYS A 616 8.99 0.41 -3.47
CA LYS A 616 10.31 0.86 -3.04
C LYS A 616 11.11 -0.22 -2.31
N ALA A 617 10.44 -1.14 -1.60
CA ALA A 617 11.13 -2.22 -0.91
C ALA A 617 11.80 -3.21 -1.88
N ILE A 618 11.27 -3.36 -3.11
CA ILE A 618 11.87 -4.21 -4.14
C ILE A 618 12.80 -3.46 -5.10
N ASP A 619 12.85 -2.13 -5.02
CA ASP A 619 13.67 -1.29 -5.93
C ASP A 619 15.17 -1.61 -5.86
N ASN A 620 15.65 -2.16 -4.76
CA ASN A 620 17.06 -2.52 -4.58
C ASN A 620 17.46 -3.82 -5.33
N ASN A 621 16.50 -4.56 -5.93
CA ASN A 621 16.76 -5.78 -6.68
C ASN A 621 16.05 -5.78 -8.05
N ASP A 622 16.80 -5.43 -9.10
CA ASP A 622 16.30 -5.36 -10.49
C ASP A 622 15.69 -6.68 -10.99
N GLN A 623 16.15 -7.84 -10.49
CA GLN A 623 15.59 -9.13 -10.89
C GLN A 623 14.19 -9.34 -10.30
N ASP A 624 14.01 -9.05 -9.01
CA ASP A 624 12.71 -9.15 -8.35
C ASP A 624 11.73 -8.14 -8.91
N ARG A 625 12.19 -6.92 -9.21
CA ARG A 625 11.34 -5.89 -9.84
C ARG A 625 10.78 -6.35 -11.19
N LYS A 626 11.59 -7.02 -12.01
CA LYS A 626 11.14 -7.57 -13.29
C LYS A 626 10.25 -8.79 -13.10
N LEU A 627 10.63 -9.69 -12.20
CA LEU A 627 9.93 -10.97 -12.02
C LEU A 627 8.60 -10.82 -11.30
N PHE A 628 8.49 -9.88 -10.35
CA PHE A 628 7.29 -9.63 -9.56
C PHE A 628 6.75 -8.21 -9.80
N ASN A 629 6.74 -7.77 -11.07
CA ASN A 629 6.24 -6.46 -11.44
C ASN A 629 4.73 -6.31 -11.15
N PHE A 630 4.36 -5.29 -10.40
CA PHE A 630 2.97 -4.87 -10.20
C PHE A 630 2.75 -3.38 -10.46
N ASP A 631 3.69 -2.71 -11.12
CA ASP A 631 3.56 -1.35 -11.61
C ASP A 631 2.77 -1.34 -12.93
N LEU A 632 1.67 -0.58 -12.95
CA LEU A 632 0.78 -0.46 -14.09
C LEU A 632 1.11 0.75 -14.97
N THR A 633 2.18 1.49 -14.68
CA THR A 633 2.56 2.68 -15.46
C THR A 633 2.90 2.36 -16.92
N GLU A 634 3.42 1.17 -17.20
CA GLU A 634 3.78 0.69 -18.55
C GLU A 634 2.62 -0.01 -19.29
N LEU A 635 1.44 -0.13 -18.66
CA LEU A 635 0.28 -0.79 -19.27
C LEU A 635 -0.27 0.01 -20.46
N ASP A 636 -0.17 -0.57 -21.67
CA ASP A 636 -0.94 -0.11 -22.84
C ASP A 636 -2.32 -0.76 -22.85
N TRP A 637 -3.37 0.04 -22.67
CA TRP A 637 -4.75 -0.43 -22.66
C TRP A 637 -5.22 -1.00 -24.00
N THR A 638 -4.69 -0.50 -25.11
CA THR A 638 -5.11 -0.94 -26.46
C THR A 638 -4.68 -2.37 -26.69
N ASP A 639 -3.42 -2.68 -26.39
CA ASP A 639 -2.85 -4.01 -26.52
C ASP A 639 -3.46 -4.97 -25.47
N TYR A 640 -3.58 -4.53 -24.22
CA TYR A 640 -4.23 -5.32 -23.18
C TYR A 640 -5.68 -5.72 -23.55
N ILE A 641 -6.46 -4.79 -24.10
CA ILE A 641 -7.84 -5.05 -24.53
C ILE A 641 -7.89 -6.01 -25.72
N LYS A 642 -6.97 -5.87 -26.67
CA LYS A 642 -6.86 -6.80 -27.81
C LYS A 642 -6.62 -8.22 -27.31
N ASP A 643 -5.63 -8.42 -26.45
CA ASP A 643 -5.29 -9.73 -25.89
C ASP A 643 -6.42 -10.27 -25.02
N HIS A 644 -7.08 -9.42 -24.24
CA HIS A 644 -8.26 -9.80 -23.47
C HIS A 644 -9.38 -10.35 -24.36
N VAL A 645 -9.71 -9.68 -25.46
CA VAL A 645 -10.75 -10.11 -26.40
C VAL A 645 -10.39 -11.42 -27.10
N ILE A 646 -9.13 -11.59 -27.50
CA ILE A 646 -8.60 -12.87 -28.02
C ILE A 646 -8.73 -13.96 -26.95
N GLY A 647 -8.42 -13.63 -25.70
CA GLY A 647 -8.58 -14.49 -24.53
C GLY A 647 -10.03 -14.97 -24.33
N VAL A 648 -10.99 -14.06 -24.41
CA VAL A 648 -12.43 -14.39 -24.34
C VAL A 648 -12.81 -15.40 -25.44
N LYS A 649 -12.34 -15.21 -26.68
CA LYS A 649 -12.58 -16.15 -27.78
C LYS A 649 -11.98 -17.52 -27.50
N LYS A 650 -10.69 -17.56 -27.18
CA LYS A 650 -9.90 -18.78 -27.04
C LYS A 650 -10.26 -19.58 -25.79
N TYR A 651 -10.28 -18.94 -24.63
CA TYR A 651 -10.35 -19.63 -23.34
C TYR A 651 -11.78 -19.74 -22.80
N LEU A 652 -12.62 -18.71 -22.96
CA LEU A 652 -13.99 -18.71 -22.44
C LEU A 652 -15.00 -19.36 -23.38
N LEU A 653 -14.96 -18.96 -24.65
CA LEU A 653 -15.87 -19.47 -25.67
C LEU A 653 -15.36 -20.76 -26.33
N LYS A 654 -14.07 -21.09 -26.12
CA LYS A 654 -13.39 -22.27 -26.66
C LYS A 654 -13.50 -22.36 -28.19
N GLU A 655 -13.35 -21.21 -28.85
CA GLU A 655 -13.40 -21.12 -30.32
C GLU A 655 -12.01 -21.17 -30.94
N ASP A 656 -11.94 -21.55 -32.21
CA ASP A 656 -10.67 -21.63 -32.94
C ASP A 656 -10.17 -20.22 -33.30
N ILE A 657 -8.96 -19.90 -32.86
CA ILE A 657 -8.30 -18.61 -33.14
C ILE A 657 -7.98 -18.50 -34.62
N ASN A 658 -7.77 -19.60 -35.34
CA ASN A 658 -7.43 -19.55 -36.76
C ASN A 658 -8.64 -19.19 -37.65
N ARG A 659 -9.85 -19.20 -37.09
CA ARG A 659 -11.10 -18.86 -37.78
C ARG A 659 -11.55 -17.41 -37.54
N MET A 660 -10.62 -16.46 -37.52
CA MET A 660 -10.93 -15.05 -37.23
C MET A 660 -11.88 -14.44 -38.27
N SER A 661 -11.70 -14.71 -39.56
CA SER A 661 -12.45 -14.04 -40.64
C SER A 661 -13.80 -14.66 -41.00
N THR A 662 -14.09 -15.89 -40.55
CA THR A 662 -15.25 -16.67 -41.06
C THR A 662 -16.61 -16.11 -40.61
N CYS A 663 -16.67 -15.34 -39.52
CA CYS A 663 -17.92 -14.80 -39.00
C CYS A 663 -18.36 -13.50 -39.68
N TYR A 664 -17.41 -12.68 -40.15
CA TYR A 664 -17.73 -11.46 -40.92
C TYR A 664 -18.59 -11.79 -42.14
N LYS A 665 -18.30 -12.90 -42.81
CA LYS A 665 -19.04 -13.40 -43.99
C LYS A 665 -20.40 -14.03 -43.67
N ARG A 666 -20.71 -14.36 -42.40
CA ARG A 666 -21.98 -14.98 -42.00
C ARG A 666 -23.06 -13.98 -41.59
N ILE A 667 -22.64 -12.78 -41.19
CA ILE A 667 -23.51 -11.73 -40.63
C ILE A 667 -23.65 -10.54 -41.61
N SER A 668 -22.69 -10.35 -42.54
CA SER A 668 -22.85 -9.55 -43.75
C SER A 668 -23.81 -10.22 -44.71
#